data_AF-A0A4R9ELZ9-F1
#
_entry.id   AF-A0A4R9ELZ9-F1
#
_cell.length_a   1.000
_cell.length_b   1.000
_cell.length_c   1.000
_cell.angle_alpha   90.00
_cell.angle_beta   90.00
_cell.angle_gamma   90.00
#
_symmetry.space_group_name_H-M   'P 1'
#
loop_
_entity.id
_entity.type
_entity.pdbx_description
1 polymer ?
#
loop_
_entity_poly.entity_id
_entity_poly.type
_entity_poly.pdbx_seq_one_letter_code
_entity_poly.pdbx_strand_id
1 'polypeptide(L)'
;MQPRLSVVVPIYNVEDFLEECLESIAGQTMADLEAVLVDDGSTDGSPRIAREFAAKDPRFVYVRQPNAGLSAARNTGVRRATPTAEYLTFVDSDDIVPHDAYARMTASLDSTGSDFASGNVWRLGERGRQQAWQYKWLTEPRSRTHISRDLDLLADRVAWNKVFRRAFWDRHAFTFPEGKLYEDTPVMIPAHFLADSVDVLSDHVYYWRVREGSITRRRTDVKGVRDRIAACAHVSRFLAEHDPEMRRTYDISCLRDDFVYFLEGLPMGGPEYRAAFMKDAAAFVRRADPGVLTRLPVALRVKWHLVREGRTEDLIDLLTFEQRNGSAFQVRGVLRRSAAYPKSSGGHIRVPQELARLGRRELPVISRVSEASWGDDGLLRISGYAYVRNLEATRPGHSVKAAVLKSAHSKGQFRKVATRTVAAPQATENSRQQLHCYDLSGFELTIDPEQLKTGGAWRPGNWLLGVVVAGHGSVRRAAVRPLDGSAAQSVVRELGDGLRLVLGFSKNRLVLRIQDYVARVDAHHADGDDVVLSGHLPSHLRPAALRLTHKHSAAEFDYPVTLTGDRFDVRVRLADLEGVAPTPHLAPKGVEPPHGDRWQANLVLPDGKLKSLAAVLGLPPGRYASRAGRELCASANDQGQLVVELTRQPIADRIAWGADGTLTLEGTLADASWGPAELVLRHSGRDEELTVPVERTAGRFRAVVAPGGGALREGRWYAFLRERDTTRGGAHDEDGTPVRLLASVSAAFPLHQTVDGREFTVDRRFGDRLLVEAGSVLARAERGAYRQHRLRTAHYPHQRARPLREAVLYFDGDSPRAVHEELVRRGADVEHLWVTHDQQTRVPLGAKGVEEHSADWYEALARCRRIVTAGHLPDFFERRDGQTVVQTWNGAPLKRIGTDLTDTLYADHGHLDLLPRLSRQWDVLVSPNRFSTPHLGRALAYDGEVLEAGSPRNDMLFADDRDKTAERVRRDLGIGPGKRIVLYAPTYRDHLACSPGRFRYEPALDLRAARDVLGDDHVLLVRKHPLTAGRLPGADAPFVRDVSSHPRTAELLLIADVLVTDYSSLMFDFAHTGRPMLFHAYDLEHYRDTVRGFYLDFETRAPGPLLASTGEVVEALRDLDAITARHAEAYAAFREAYCDLDDGRAAARVAERLMR
;
A
#
# COMPACT_ATOMS: atom_id res chain seq x y z
N MET A 1 23.70 20.29 32.44
CA MET A 1 23.52 21.33 31.41
C MET A 1 22.09 21.83 31.52
N GLN A 2 21.83 23.14 31.43
CA GLN A 2 20.44 23.62 31.42
C GLN A 2 19.82 23.30 30.04
N PRO A 3 18.63 22.67 29.98
CA PRO A 3 18.00 22.34 28.71
C PRO A 3 17.45 23.60 28.03
N ARG A 4 17.71 23.76 26.73
CA ARG A 4 17.06 24.77 25.87
C ARG A 4 15.70 24.31 25.36
N LEU A 5 15.53 23.00 25.14
CA LEU A 5 14.28 22.39 24.64
C LEU A 5 13.74 21.37 25.64
N SER A 6 12.45 21.49 25.97
CA SER A 6 11.70 20.48 26.71
C SER A 6 10.82 19.66 25.77
N VAL A 7 11.05 18.34 25.72
CA VAL A 7 10.27 17.37 24.95
C VAL A 7 9.29 16.66 25.87
N VAL A 8 7.98 16.82 25.65
CA VAL A 8 6.94 16.12 26.44
C VAL A 8 6.50 14.84 25.72
N VAL A 9 6.61 13.70 26.40
CA VAL A 9 6.28 12.37 25.87
C VAL A 9 5.20 11.71 26.74
N PRO A 10 3.90 11.74 26.34
CA PRO A 10 2.84 11.03 27.04
C PRO A 10 2.87 9.52 26.68
N ILE A 11 2.81 8.67 27.71
CA ILE A 11 2.98 7.22 27.62
C ILE A 11 1.73 6.54 28.20
N TYR A 12 1.10 5.67 27.40
CA TYR A 12 0.02 4.78 27.87
C TYR A 12 -0.03 3.52 27.01
N ASN A 13 0.31 2.36 27.60
CA ASN A 13 0.28 1.03 26.97
C ASN A 13 0.88 0.99 25.55
N VAL A 14 2.19 1.21 25.44
CA VAL A 14 2.93 1.40 24.19
C VAL A 14 4.27 0.64 24.18
N GLU A 15 4.38 -0.46 24.93
CA GLU A 15 5.67 -1.16 25.12
C GLU A 15 6.38 -1.54 23.82
N ASP A 16 5.64 -1.93 22.78
CA ASP A 16 6.18 -2.37 21.49
C ASP A 16 6.92 -1.27 20.70
N PHE A 17 6.63 0.00 20.99
CA PHE A 17 7.11 1.14 20.19
C PHE A 17 7.91 2.15 21.01
N LEU A 18 7.78 2.12 22.33
CA LEU A 18 8.35 3.13 23.21
C LEU A 18 9.88 3.17 23.13
N GLU A 19 10.55 2.03 23.05
CA GLU A 19 12.01 1.98 22.96
C GLU A 19 12.53 2.73 21.72
N GLU A 20 11.97 2.45 20.55
CA GLU A 20 12.35 3.10 19.29
C GLU A 20 12.08 4.62 19.32
N CYS A 21 10.98 5.04 19.95
CA CYS A 21 10.66 6.45 20.17
C CYS A 21 11.75 7.14 21.02
N LEU A 22 12.08 6.56 22.18
CA LEU A 22 13.05 7.13 23.12
C LEU A 22 14.48 7.11 22.55
N GLU A 23 14.86 6.08 21.80
CA GLU A 23 16.12 6.04 21.05
C GLU A 23 16.23 7.19 20.04
N SER A 24 15.14 7.52 19.36
CA SER A 24 15.11 8.63 18.39
C SER A 24 15.29 10.01 19.03
N ILE A 25 14.82 10.18 20.27
CA ILE A 25 15.01 11.39 21.07
C ILE A 25 16.43 11.42 21.63
N ALA A 26 16.94 10.29 22.13
CA ALA A 26 18.29 10.18 22.68
C ALA A 26 19.36 10.46 21.61
N GLY A 27 19.10 10.03 20.36
CA GLY A 27 19.96 10.22 19.19
C GLY A 27 19.89 11.59 18.53
N GLN A 28 19.17 12.58 19.11
CA GLN A 28 19.12 13.93 18.55
C GLN A 28 20.49 14.60 18.56
N THR A 29 20.81 15.37 17.50
CA THR A 29 22.06 16.14 17.39
C THR A 29 22.11 17.33 18.35
N MET A 30 20.96 17.71 18.94
CA MET A 30 20.85 18.74 19.96
C MET A 30 21.08 18.10 21.35
N ALA A 31 22.17 18.46 22.01
CA ALA A 31 22.56 17.87 23.30
C ALA A 31 21.87 18.50 24.51
N ASP A 32 21.45 19.77 24.40
CA ASP A 32 20.82 20.59 25.43
C ASP A 32 19.29 20.49 25.41
N LEU A 33 18.79 19.26 25.42
CA LEU A 33 17.37 18.95 25.57
C LEU A 33 17.09 18.18 26.86
N GLU A 34 15.84 18.24 27.32
CA GLU A 34 15.27 17.33 28.30
C GLU A 34 14.05 16.62 27.70
N ALA A 35 13.76 15.40 28.16
CA ALA A 35 12.60 14.62 27.77
C ALA A 35 11.78 14.25 29.01
N VAL A 36 10.58 14.81 29.14
CA VAL A 36 9.65 14.55 30.24
C VAL A 36 8.71 13.41 29.85
N LEU A 37 8.98 12.22 30.37
CA LEU A 37 8.24 10.98 30.12
C LEU A 37 7.08 10.88 31.10
N VAL A 38 5.85 11.12 30.64
CA VAL A 38 4.65 11.11 31.48
C VAL A 38 3.86 9.82 31.26
N ASP A 39 4.03 8.84 32.15
CA ASP A 39 3.27 7.59 32.18
C ASP A 39 1.89 7.81 32.83
N ASP A 40 0.85 7.69 32.01
CA ASP A 40 -0.56 7.89 32.35
C ASP A 40 -1.21 6.61 32.89
N GLY A 41 -0.48 5.88 33.75
CA GLY A 41 -0.98 4.69 34.42
C GLY A 41 -0.96 3.43 33.56
N SER A 42 0.10 3.21 32.78
CA SER A 42 0.27 2.02 31.95
C SER A 42 0.29 0.73 32.77
N THR A 43 -0.22 -0.36 32.18
CA THR A 43 -0.34 -1.71 32.76
C THR A 43 0.54 -2.74 32.06
N ASP A 44 1.23 -2.36 30.99
CA ASP A 44 2.17 -3.18 30.22
C ASP A 44 3.63 -2.94 30.66
N GLY A 45 4.61 -3.33 29.83
CA GLY A 45 6.05 -3.10 30.04
C GLY A 45 6.52 -1.65 29.86
N SER A 46 5.66 -0.71 29.43
CA SER A 46 6.04 0.70 29.19
C SER A 46 6.72 1.38 30.40
N PRO A 47 6.22 1.21 31.65
CA PRO A 47 6.84 1.82 32.83
C PRO A 47 8.25 1.30 33.11
N ARG A 48 8.56 0.05 32.72
CA ARG A 48 9.90 -0.52 32.86
C ARG A 48 10.86 0.16 31.87
N ILE A 49 10.48 0.22 30.60
CA ILE A 49 11.28 0.85 29.53
C ILE A 49 11.59 2.31 29.86
N ALA A 50 10.57 3.11 30.20
CA ALA A 50 10.75 4.54 30.51
C ALA A 50 11.69 4.78 31.70
N ARG A 51 11.63 3.94 32.75
CA ARG A 51 12.53 4.03 33.91
C ARG A 51 13.96 3.63 33.57
N GLU A 52 14.15 2.62 32.74
CA GLU A 52 15.48 2.20 32.27
C GLU A 52 16.16 3.31 31.46
N PHE A 53 15.42 4.02 30.60
CA PHE A 53 15.95 5.19 29.87
C PHE A 53 16.30 6.35 30.81
N ALA A 54 15.42 6.71 31.74
CA ALA A 54 15.68 7.77 32.72
C ALA A 54 16.87 7.46 33.65
N ALA A 55 17.14 6.17 33.92
CA ALA A 55 18.31 5.75 34.68
C ALA A 55 19.62 5.80 33.86
N LYS A 56 19.54 5.57 32.54
CA LYS A 56 20.70 5.55 31.63
C LYS A 56 21.10 6.94 31.13
N ASP A 57 20.14 7.84 30.92
CA ASP A 57 20.37 9.16 30.35
C ASP A 57 19.69 10.24 31.21
N PRO A 58 20.46 11.14 31.85
CA PRO A 58 19.93 12.14 32.78
C PRO A 58 19.08 13.23 32.10
N ARG A 59 19.03 13.28 30.76
CA ARG A 59 18.11 14.13 30.02
C ARG A 59 16.66 13.67 30.15
N PHE A 60 16.42 12.40 30.51
CA PHE A 60 15.09 11.81 30.58
C PHE A 60 14.54 11.84 32.01
N VAL A 61 13.36 12.43 32.17
CA VAL A 61 12.67 12.59 33.46
C VAL A 61 11.37 11.79 33.44
N TYR A 62 11.33 10.71 34.23
CA TYR A 62 10.13 9.88 34.35
C TYR A 62 9.16 10.42 35.41
N VAL A 63 7.90 10.59 35.00
CA VAL A 63 6.78 11.01 35.85
C VAL A 63 5.63 10.04 35.65
N ARG A 64 5.08 9.51 36.75
CA ARG A 64 3.89 8.65 36.71
C ARG A 64 2.68 9.38 37.29
N GLN A 65 1.52 9.20 36.67
CA GLN A 65 0.23 9.66 37.18
C GLN A 65 -0.85 8.57 37.03
N PRO A 66 -1.98 8.65 37.76
CA PRO A 66 -3.16 7.85 37.46
C PRO A 66 -3.70 8.19 36.07
N ASN A 67 -4.28 7.20 35.38
CA ASN A 67 -4.84 7.39 34.04
C ASN A 67 -5.91 8.50 34.03
N ALA A 68 -5.60 9.59 33.33
CA ALA A 68 -6.46 10.74 33.14
C ALA A 68 -6.61 11.15 31.66
N GLY A 69 -5.98 10.40 30.75
CA GLY A 69 -5.99 10.61 29.30
C GLY A 69 -4.84 11.48 28.79
N LEU A 70 -4.62 11.39 27.46
CA LEU A 70 -3.53 12.03 26.72
C LEU A 70 -3.37 13.54 27.01
N SER A 71 -4.48 14.30 27.01
CA SER A 71 -4.46 15.73 27.31
C SER A 71 -3.89 16.02 28.69
N ALA A 72 -4.29 15.25 29.70
CA ALA A 72 -3.84 15.42 31.08
C ALA A 72 -2.35 15.10 31.20
N ALA A 73 -1.88 14.03 30.55
CA ALA A 73 -0.47 13.67 30.50
C ALA A 73 0.38 14.78 29.84
N ARG A 74 -0.06 15.35 28.70
CA ARG A 74 0.60 16.49 28.06
C ARG A 74 0.65 17.71 28.97
N ASN A 75 -0.47 18.07 29.61
CA ASN A 75 -0.53 19.18 30.56
C ASN A 75 0.40 18.96 31.78
N THR A 76 0.47 17.73 32.30
CA THR A 76 1.44 17.36 33.35
C THR A 76 2.86 17.53 32.86
N GLY A 77 3.17 17.10 31.64
CA GLY A 77 4.49 17.28 31.03
C GLY A 77 4.91 18.75 30.94
N VAL A 78 4.02 19.64 30.48
CA VAL A 78 4.28 21.09 30.42
C VAL A 78 4.56 21.67 31.82
N ARG A 79 3.83 21.23 32.85
CA ARG A 79 4.07 21.68 34.24
C ARG A 79 5.39 21.15 34.82
N ARG A 80 5.86 20.00 34.35
CA ARG A 80 7.07 19.33 34.83
C ARG A 80 8.32 19.72 34.05
N ALA A 81 8.16 20.24 32.83
CA ALA A 81 9.23 20.80 32.02
C ALA A 81 9.95 21.94 32.76
N THR A 82 11.27 22.01 32.61
CA THR A 82 12.15 23.04 33.15
C THR A 82 11.60 24.43 32.79
N PRO A 83 11.22 25.27 33.77
CA PRO A 83 10.59 26.56 33.50
C PRO A 83 11.46 27.55 32.72
N THR A 84 12.78 27.38 32.78
CA THR A 84 13.76 28.22 32.08
C THR A 84 14.11 27.73 30.67
N ALA A 85 13.54 26.61 30.21
CA ALA A 85 13.75 26.14 28.85
C ALA A 85 13.16 27.15 27.86
N GLU A 86 13.91 27.47 26.80
CA GLU A 86 13.51 28.44 25.78
C GLU A 86 12.38 27.91 24.89
N TYR A 87 12.35 26.59 24.69
CA TYR A 87 11.49 25.91 23.74
C TYR A 87 10.75 24.73 24.38
N LEU A 88 9.58 24.41 23.80
CA LEU A 88 8.71 23.31 24.19
C LEU A 88 8.24 22.54 22.94
N THR A 89 8.20 21.21 23.01
CA THR A 89 7.67 20.34 21.95
C THR A 89 6.99 19.11 22.54
N PHE A 90 6.24 18.39 21.71
CA PHE A 90 5.48 17.19 22.07
C PHE A 90 5.84 16.06 21.11
N VAL A 91 5.91 14.83 21.61
CA VAL A 91 6.13 13.62 20.79
C VAL A 91 5.17 12.55 21.27
N ASP A 92 4.43 11.94 20.35
CA ASP A 92 3.61 10.79 20.70
C ASP A 92 4.51 9.54 20.85
N SER A 93 4.29 8.76 21.91
CA SER A 93 5.20 7.69 22.37
C SER A 93 5.35 6.49 21.42
N ASP A 94 4.58 6.42 20.33
CA ASP A 94 4.64 5.42 19.27
C ASP A 94 5.31 5.92 17.97
N ASP A 95 5.73 7.18 17.95
CA ASP A 95 6.31 7.85 16.78
C ASP A 95 7.83 8.04 16.90
N ILE A 96 8.45 8.47 15.80
CA ILE A 96 9.91 8.66 15.71
C ILE A 96 10.23 10.06 15.22
N VAL A 97 11.27 10.65 15.80
CA VAL A 97 11.78 11.97 15.41
C VAL A 97 13.10 11.81 14.64
N PRO A 98 13.26 12.42 13.44
CA PRO A 98 14.54 12.47 12.74
C PRO A 98 15.63 13.12 13.60
N HIS A 99 16.86 12.57 13.59
CA HIS A 99 17.95 12.97 14.51
C HIS A 99 18.32 14.46 14.54
N ASP A 100 18.06 15.24 13.49
CA ASP A 100 18.44 16.65 13.37
C ASP A 100 17.21 17.59 13.39
N ALA A 101 16.02 17.04 13.63
CA ALA A 101 14.76 17.78 13.53
C ALA A 101 14.72 18.96 14.48
N TYR A 102 15.03 18.74 15.77
CA TYR A 102 14.98 19.79 16.77
C TYR A 102 16.05 20.85 16.59
N ALA A 103 17.26 20.47 16.17
CA ALA A 103 18.33 21.40 15.86
C ALA A 103 17.92 22.35 14.71
N ARG A 104 17.32 21.82 13.64
CA ARG A 104 16.85 22.63 12.50
C ARG A 104 15.67 23.53 12.87
N MET A 105 14.71 23.03 13.63
CA MET A 105 13.52 23.80 14.03
C MET A 105 13.89 24.94 14.99
N THR A 106 14.72 24.68 16.00
CA THR A 106 15.18 25.73 16.93
C THR A 106 16.08 26.74 16.24
N ALA A 107 16.99 26.32 15.34
CA ALA A 107 17.81 27.24 14.56
C ALA A 107 16.98 28.18 13.66
N SER A 108 15.88 27.68 13.07
CA SER A 108 14.94 28.53 12.33
C SER A 108 14.36 29.60 13.25
N LEU A 109 13.88 29.22 14.42
CA LEU A 109 13.28 30.15 15.38
C LEU A 109 14.28 31.19 15.89
N ASP A 110 15.52 30.76 16.19
CA ASP A 110 16.60 31.66 16.58
C ASP A 110 16.89 32.70 15.48
N SER A 111 16.89 32.27 14.22
CA SER A 111 17.14 33.17 13.09
C SER A 111 15.98 34.14 12.81
N THR A 112 14.73 33.74 13.02
CA THR A 112 13.56 34.49 12.57
C THR A 112 12.87 35.26 13.68
N GLY A 113 13.01 34.82 14.93
CA GLY A 113 12.24 35.31 16.06
C GLY A 113 10.76 34.90 16.04
N SER A 114 10.35 33.93 15.22
CA SER A 114 8.96 33.45 15.19
C SER A 114 8.55 32.75 16.48
N ASP A 115 7.24 32.69 16.75
CA ASP A 115 6.71 32.13 18.01
C ASP A 115 6.79 30.60 18.04
N PHE A 116 6.66 29.94 16.88
CA PHE A 116 6.87 28.50 16.75
C PHE A 116 7.17 28.10 15.30
N ALA A 117 7.73 26.90 15.16
CA ALA A 117 8.07 26.29 13.87
C ALA A 117 7.24 25.02 13.68
N SER A 118 6.78 24.78 12.45
CA SER A 118 6.14 23.54 12.02
C SER A 118 6.93 22.89 10.90
N GLY A 119 7.00 21.56 10.88
CA GLY A 119 7.73 20.82 9.85
C GLY A 119 6.92 19.72 9.19
N ASN A 120 7.50 19.17 8.12
CA ASN A 120 6.86 18.19 7.27
C ASN A 120 6.86 16.80 7.91
N VAL A 121 5.90 15.96 7.51
CA VAL A 121 5.61 14.68 8.17
C VAL A 121 5.57 13.54 7.16
N TRP A 122 6.26 12.46 7.50
CA TRP A 122 6.08 11.17 6.86
C TRP A 122 5.23 10.24 7.71
N ARG A 123 4.36 9.48 7.05
CA ARG A 123 3.68 8.34 7.66
C ARG A 123 4.56 7.12 7.54
N LEU A 124 4.75 6.42 8.64
CA LEU A 124 5.26 5.07 8.69
C LEU A 124 4.08 4.11 8.75
N GLY A 125 3.90 3.39 7.65
CA GLY A 125 2.96 2.28 7.60
C GLY A 125 3.66 1.03 7.12
N GLU A 126 2.88 -0.01 6.95
CA GLU A 126 3.34 -1.35 6.55
C GLU A 126 4.00 -1.37 5.16
N ARG A 127 3.76 -0.36 4.30
CA ARG A 127 4.38 -0.20 2.97
C ARG A 127 5.61 0.72 2.98
N GLY A 128 6.21 0.92 4.16
CA GLY A 128 7.28 1.87 4.40
C GLY A 128 6.79 3.31 4.52
N ARG A 129 7.71 4.27 4.29
CA ARG A 129 7.40 5.70 4.43
C ARG A 129 6.55 6.23 3.27
N GLN A 130 5.57 7.06 3.60
CA GLN A 130 4.81 7.82 2.61
C GLN A 130 4.60 9.24 3.09
N GLN A 131 4.62 10.20 2.16
CA GLN A 131 4.23 11.57 2.47
C GLN A 131 2.84 11.59 3.08
N ALA A 132 2.72 12.10 4.31
CA ALA A 132 1.44 12.28 4.97
C ALA A 132 0.56 13.22 4.12
N TRP A 133 -0.62 12.76 3.74
CA TRP A 133 -1.45 13.46 2.75
C TRP A 133 -1.86 14.86 3.23
N GLN A 134 -2.07 15.04 4.54
CA GLN A 134 -2.41 16.33 5.15
C GLN A 134 -1.30 17.37 5.00
N TYR A 135 -0.06 16.92 4.82
CA TYR A 135 1.13 17.76 4.83
C TYR A 135 1.79 17.86 3.44
N LYS A 136 1.12 17.40 2.37
CA LYS A 136 1.60 17.50 0.98
C LYS A 136 1.80 18.93 0.47
N TRP A 137 1.28 19.93 1.18
CA TRP A 137 1.44 21.35 0.88
C TRP A 137 2.76 21.93 1.42
N LEU A 138 3.45 21.23 2.33
CA LEU A 138 4.76 21.58 2.89
C LEU A 138 5.90 21.27 1.89
N THR A 139 5.88 21.95 0.75
CA THR A 139 6.83 21.70 -0.36
C THR A 139 7.98 22.69 -0.45
N GLU A 140 7.82 23.87 0.15
CA GLU A 140 8.79 24.97 0.14
C GLU A 140 8.81 25.59 1.56
N PRO A 141 9.99 26.01 2.05
CA PRO A 141 10.09 26.64 3.37
C PRO A 141 9.44 28.03 3.36
N ARG A 142 8.83 28.42 4.48
CA ARG A 142 8.23 29.76 4.66
C ARG A 142 8.65 30.31 6.02
N SER A 143 9.45 31.37 6.01
CA SER A 143 9.86 32.04 7.25
C SER A 143 8.90 33.17 7.58
N ARG A 144 8.63 33.39 8.87
CA ARG A 144 7.79 34.48 9.39
C ARG A 144 6.41 34.60 8.71
N THR A 145 5.79 33.47 8.37
CA THR A 145 4.43 33.46 7.79
C THR A 145 3.37 33.61 8.88
N HIS A 146 2.09 33.62 8.51
CA HIS A 146 0.95 33.70 9.43
C HIS A 146 -0.29 33.06 8.79
N ILE A 147 -1.21 32.53 9.59
CA ILE A 147 -2.42 31.82 9.10
C ILE A 147 -3.32 32.67 8.18
N SER A 148 -3.33 33.99 8.34
CA SER A 148 -4.06 34.91 7.45
C SER A 148 -3.36 35.15 6.09
N ARG A 149 -2.05 34.92 6.00
CA ARG A 149 -1.26 35.03 4.76
C ARG A 149 -1.13 33.69 4.04
N ASP A 150 -1.10 32.61 4.80
CA ASP A 150 -1.01 31.24 4.32
C ASP A 150 -2.11 30.36 4.92
N LEU A 151 -3.21 30.23 4.18
CA LEU A 151 -4.38 29.46 4.62
C LEU A 151 -4.13 27.95 4.69
N ASP A 152 -3.03 27.44 4.10
CA ASP A 152 -2.70 26.01 4.20
C ASP A 152 -2.40 25.61 5.65
N LEU A 153 -2.02 26.57 6.52
CA LEU A 153 -1.83 26.37 7.96
C LEU A 153 -3.11 25.90 8.69
N LEU A 154 -4.31 26.11 8.13
CA LEU A 154 -5.57 25.57 8.69
C LEU A 154 -5.60 24.02 8.67
N ALA A 155 -4.77 23.38 7.85
CA ALA A 155 -4.63 21.93 7.81
C ALA A 155 -3.69 21.39 8.90
N ASP A 156 -2.87 22.25 9.51
CA ASP A 156 -1.87 21.86 10.50
C ASP A 156 -2.42 21.94 11.93
N ARG A 157 -2.93 20.81 12.43
CA ARG A 157 -3.77 20.77 13.64
C ARG A 157 -3.21 19.95 14.78
N VAL A 158 -2.03 19.38 14.62
CA VAL A 158 -1.41 18.47 15.58
C VAL A 158 -0.36 19.19 16.42
N ALA A 159 -0.08 18.74 17.63
CA ALA A 159 0.96 19.37 18.46
C ALA A 159 2.38 18.86 18.15
N TRP A 160 2.52 17.62 17.69
CA TRP A 160 3.78 16.89 17.69
C TRP A 160 4.78 17.24 16.57
N ASN A 161 4.36 17.91 15.51
CA ASN A 161 5.26 18.37 14.43
C ASN A 161 5.79 19.80 14.66
N LYS A 162 5.73 20.30 15.90
CA LYS A 162 6.01 21.71 16.24
C LYS A 162 7.01 21.88 17.36
N VAL A 163 7.76 22.97 17.30
CA VAL A 163 8.58 23.49 18.41
C VAL A 163 8.10 24.91 18.71
N PHE A 164 7.69 25.15 19.95
CA PHE A 164 7.15 26.44 20.42
C PHE A 164 8.18 27.17 21.26
N ARG A 165 8.24 28.50 21.14
CA ARG A 165 8.87 29.33 22.18
C ARG A 165 8.06 29.21 23.47
N ARG A 166 8.74 28.90 24.57
CA ARG A 166 8.09 28.73 25.88
C ARG A 166 7.34 29.98 26.31
N ALA A 167 7.94 31.16 26.12
CA ALA A 167 7.31 32.44 26.44
C ALA A 167 6.00 32.70 25.67
N PHE A 168 5.90 32.25 24.42
CA PHE A 168 4.65 32.32 23.65
C PHE A 168 3.60 31.38 24.23
N TRP A 169 3.98 30.15 24.53
CA TRP A 169 3.09 29.16 25.12
C TRP A 169 2.47 29.65 26.42
N ASP A 170 3.31 30.18 27.32
CA ASP A 170 2.89 30.66 28.63
C ASP A 170 2.07 31.96 28.54
N ARG A 171 2.44 32.89 27.64
CA ARG A 171 1.72 34.16 27.42
C ARG A 171 0.24 33.96 27.09
N HIS A 172 -0.08 32.92 26.32
CA HIS A 172 -1.46 32.61 25.91
C HIS A 172 -2.11 31.51 26.76
N ALA A 173 -1.43 31.04 27.81
CA ALA A 173 -1.91 30.02 28.74
C ALA A 173 -2.50 28.79 28.04
N PHE A 174 -1.81 28.29 27.00
CA PHE A 174 -2.28 27.12 26.26
C PHE A 174 -2.35 25.89 27.17
N THR A 175 -3.49 25.21 27.12
CA THR A 175 -3.76 23.97 27.87
C THR A 175 -4.61 23.05 27.02
N PHE A 176 -4.30 21.75 27.02
CA PHE A 176 -5.08 20.76 26.28
C PHE A 176 -6.37 20.43 27.05
N PRO A 177 -7.54 20.41 26.37
CA PRO A 177 -8.80 20.08 27.04
C PRO A 177 -8.84 18.61 27.48
N GLU A 178 -9.03 18.40 28.78
CA GLU A 178 -9.09 17.07 29.40
C GLU A 178 -10.42 16.34 29.12
N GLY A 179 -10.38 15.00 29.10
CA GLY A 179 -11.56 14.13 28.90
C GLY A 179 -12.13 14.06 27.47
N LYS A 180 -11.54 14.76 26.51
CA LYS A 180 -11.99 14.82 25.10
C LYS A 180 -10.99 14.18 24.15
N LEU A 181 -11.47 13.54 23.10
CA LEU A 181 -10.64 13.14 21.96
C LEU A 181 -10.41 14.33 21.00
N TYR A 182 -9.31 14.32 20.25
CA TYR A 182 -8.96 15.36 19.27
C TYR A 182 -8.69 16.74 19.90
N GLU A 183 -8.00 16.72 21.03
CA GLU A 183 -7.65 17.86 21.87
C GLU A 183 -6.67 18.85 21.22
N ASP A 184 -5.92 18.44 20.20
CA ASP A 184 -4.92 19.31 19.55
C ASP A 184 -5.60 20.48 18.82
N THR A 185 -6.65 20.19 18.05
CA THR A 185 -7.32 21.19 17.19
C THR A 185 -7.76 22.46 17.93
N PRO A 186 -8.42 22.38 19.10
CA PRO A 186 -8.82 23.58 19.85
C PRO A 186 -7.66 24.36 20.49
N VAL A 187 -6.42 23.87 20.43
CA VAL A 187 -5.23 24.59 20.89
C VAL A 187 -4.40 25.08 19.69
N MET A 188 -4.16 24.23 18.70
CA MET A 188 -3.25 24.50 17.59
C MET A 188 -3.77 25.55 16.61
N ILE A 189 -5.07 25.56 16.28
CA ILE A 189 -5.62 26.59 15.39
C ILE A 189 -5.61 27.97 16.07
N PRO A 190 -6.04 28.11 17.34
CA PRO A 190 -5.81 29.35 18.08
C PRO A 190 -4.34 29.74 18.17
N ALA A 191 -3.41 28.80 18.39
CA ALA A 191 -1.98 29.11 18.42
C ALA A 191 -1.47 29.67 17.08
N HIS A 192 -1.86 29.08 15.94
CA HIS A 192 -1.54 29.64 14.62
C HIS A 192 -2.11 31.03 14.38
N PHE A 193 -3.27 31.35 14.97
CA PHE A 193 -3.95 32.65 14.85
C PHE A 193 -3.41 33.72 15.79
N LEU A 194 -2.97 33.32 16.99
CA LEU A 194 -2.47 34.23 18.03
C LEU A 194 -0.96 34.50 17.92
N ALA A 195 -0.22 33.69 17.16
CA ALA A 195 1.19 33.94 16.88
C ALA A 195 1.39 35.19 16.02
N ASP A 196 2.42 35.98 16.30
CA ASP A 196 2.83 37.09 15.44
C ASP A 196 3.39 36.57 14.12
N SER A 197 4.16 35.47 14.20
CA SER A 197 4.65 34.77 13.03
C SER A 197 5.04 33.31 13.31
N VAL A 198 4.98 32.50 12.26
CA VAL A 198 5.29 31.06 12.28
C VAL A 198 6.31 30.73 11.19
N ASP A 199 7.23 29.82 11.50
CA ASP A 199 8.13 29.24 10.51
C ASP A 199 7.63 27.87 10.03
N VAL A 200 7.80 27.60 8.74
CA VAL A 200 7.37 26.36 8.09
C VAL A 200 8.55 25.74 7.37
N LEU A 201 8.95 24.55 7.78
CA LEU A 201 10.04 23.78 7.16
C LEU A 201 9.45 22.83 6.11
N SER A 202 10.08 22.78 4.93
CA SER A 202 9.72 21.81 3.87
C SER A 202 10.24 20.40 4.15
N ASP A 203 11.31 20.30 4.93
CA ASP A 203 11.94 19.03 5.26
C ASP A 203 11.14 18.26 6.32
N HIS A 204 11.34 16.95 6.33
CA HIS A 204 10.70 16.07 7.29
C HIS A 204 11.32 16.22 8.68
N VAL A 205 10.45 16.42 9.68
CA VAL A 205 10.80 16.57 11.09
C VAL A 205 10.12 15.52 11.97
N TYR A 206 9.30 14.65 11.38
CA TYR A 206 8.50 13.70 12.15
C TYR A 206 8.07 12.48 11.32
N TYR A 207 8.16 11.31 11.94
CA TYR A 207 7.66 10.06 11.40
C TYR A 207 6.47 9.56 12.22
N TRP A 208 5.28 9.73 11.65
CA TRP A 208 4.01 9.33 12.25
C TRP A 208 3.67 7.87 11.95
N ARG A 209 3.66 7.02 12.95
CA ARG A 209 3.34 5.59 12.87
C ARG A 209 1.84 5.35 12.79
N VAL A 210 1.43 4.51 11.85
CA VAL A 210 0.03 4.11 11.67
C VAL A 210 -0.19 2.73 12.28
N ARG A 211 -0.37 2.65 13.61
CA ARG A 211 -0.68 1.39 14.32
C ARG A 211 -2.16 1.17 14.56
N GLU A 212 -2.49 -0.02 15.07
CA GLU A 212 -3.83 -0.38 15.50
C GLU A 212 -4.20 0.25 16.85
N GLY A 213 -5.50 0.29 17.18
CA GLY A 213 -5.99 0.97 18.39
C GLY A 213 -5.98 2.50 18.33
N SER A 214 -5.25 3.11 17.38
CA SER A 214 -5.24 4.56 17.14
C SER A 214 -6.66 5.09 16.94
N ILE A 215 -6.96 6.20 17.61
CA ILE A 215 -8.23 6.94 17.48
C ILE A 215 -8.56 7.18 15.99
N THR A 216 -7.54 7.30 15.13
CA THR A 216 -7.64 7.52 13.69
C THR A 216 -8.09 6.31 12.85
N ARG A 217 -8.30 5.13 13.45
CA ARG A 217 -8.89 3.95 12.78
C ARG A 217 -10.33 3.65 13.21
N ARG A 218 -10.84 4.32 14.27
CA ARG A 218 -12.21 4.12 14.80
C ARG A 218 -13.26 4.98 14.09
N ARG A 219 -13.51 4.69 12.81
CA ARG A 219 -14.41 5.49 11.93
C ARG A 219 -15.84 5.62 12.45
N THR A 220 -16.34 4.60 13.14
CA THR A 220 -17.74 4.48 13.58
C THR A 220 -17.91 4.67 15.08
N ASP A 221 -16.89 5.18 15.78
CA ASP A 221 -16.97 5.48 17.21
C ASP A 221 -17.84 6.72 17.47
N VAL A 222 -18.91 6.51 18.25
CA VAL A 222 -19.88 7.54 18.63
C VAL A 222 -19.22 8.65 19.46
N LYS A 223 -18.27 8.31 20.34
CA LYS A 223 -17.57 9.34 21.15
C LYS A 223 -16.65 10.17 20.26
N GLY A 224 -15.84 9.52 19.43
CA GLY A 224 -14.92 10.17 18.50
C GLY A 224 -15.59 11.18 17.57
N VAL A 225 -16.73 10.84 16.97
CA VAL A 225 -17.45 11.79 16.09
C VAL A 225 -17.99 13.00 16.86
N ARG A 226 -18.57 12.79 18.05
CA ARG A 226 -19.08 13.88 18.90
C ARG A 226 -17.97 14.83 19.32
N ASP A 227 -16.87 14.28 19.80
CA ASP A 227 -15.73 15.05 20.28
C ASP A 227 -15.05 15.82 19.13
N ARG A 228 -14.90 15.23 17.95
CA ARG A 228 -14.34 15.93 16.77
C ARG A 228 -15.20 17.11 16.34
N ILE A 229 -16.51 16.91 16.21
CA ILE A 229 -17.42 17.98 15.78
C ILE A 229 -17.46 19.08 16.85
N ALA A 230 -17.45 18.72 18.12
CA ALA A 230 -17.38 19.68 19.23
C ALA A 230 -16.07 20.49 19.22
N ALA A 231 -14.93 19.85 18.98
CA ALA A 231 -13.62 20.51 18.85
C ALA A 231 -13.63 21.54 17.71
N CYS A 232 -14.14 21.17 16.53
CA CYS A 232 -14.25 22.09 15.40
C CYS A 232 -15.26 23.22 15.68
N ALA A 233 -16.38 22.92 16.35
CA ALA A 233 -17.36 23.93 16.73
C ALA A 233 -16.80 24.93 17.76
N HIS A 234 -15.88 24.52 18.63
CA HIS A 234 -15.17 25.41 19.54
C HIS A 234 -14.33 26.41 18.74
N VAL A 235 -13.45 25.93 17.85
CA VAL A 235 -12.59 26.80 17.04
C VAL A 235 -13.41 27.74 16.15
N SER A 236 -14.50 27.25 15.55
CA SER A 236 -15.43 28.09 14.76
C SER A 236 -16.00 29.24 15.58
N ARG A 237 -16.34 29.01 16.86
CA ARG A 237 -16.81 30.05 17.78
C ARG A 237 -15.71 31.04 18.15
N PHE A 238 -14.52 30.54 18.47
CA PHE A 238 -13.35 31.39 18.72
C PHE A 238 -13.09 32.33 17.54
N LEU A 239 -13.05 31.80 16.31
CA LEU A 239 -12.87 32.62 15.12
C LEU A 239 -14.05 33.55 14.84
N ALA A 240 -15.28 33.18 15.22
CA ALA A 240 -16.44 34.07 15.10
C ALA A 240 -16.27 35.38 15.87
N GLU A 241 -15.61 35.31 17.02
CA GLU A 241 -15.38 36.45 17.92
C GLU A 241 -14.21 37.33 17.47
N HIS A 242 -13.29 36.80 16.66
CA HIS A 242 -12.05 37.47 16.27
C HIS A 242 -11.98 37.87 14.78
N ASP A 243 -12.37 36.98 13.86
CA ASP A 243 -12.33 37.20 12.41
C ASP A 243 -13.42 36.37 11.68
N PRO A 244 -14.56 37.01 11.29
CA PRO A 244 -15.64 36.34 10.58
C PRO A 244 -15.28 35.74 9.21
N GLU A 245 -14.30 36.29 8.46
CA GLU A 245 -13.88 35.69 7.18
C GLU A 245 -12.97 34.49 7.41
N MET A 246 -12.09 34.56 8.41
CA MET A 246 -11.30 33.40 8.83
C MET A 246 -12.21 32.27 9.31
N ARG A 247 -13.27 32.59 10.09
CA ARG A 247 -14.31 31.62 10.45
C ARG A 247 -14.92 30.94 9.24
N ARG A 248 -15.37 31.70 8.23
CA ARG A 248 -15.95 31.13 7.00
C ARG A 248 -14.98 30.17 6.31
N THR A 249 -13.70 30.54 6.26
CA THR A 249 -12.65 29.71 5.65
C THR A 249 -12.39 28.44 6.46
N TYR A 250 -12.36 28.55 7.79
CA TYR A 250 -12.23 27.41 8.69
C TYR A 250 -13.42 26.45 8.60
N ASP A 251 -14.66 26.96 8.63
CA ASP A 251 -15.87 26.15 8.49
C ASP A 251 -15.87 25.37 7.15
N ILE A 252 -15.43 25.99 6.06
CA ILE A 252 -15.23 25.30 4.77
C ILE A 252 -14.22 24.17 4.89
N SER A 253 -13.10 24.38 5.61
CA SER A 253 -12.09 23.34 5.82
C SER A 253 -12.64 22.16 6.63
N CYS A 254 -13.43 22.41 7.68
CA CYS A 254 -14.07 21.37 8.49
C CYS A 254 -15.02 20.49 7.67
N LEU A 255 -15.85 21.11 6.83
CA LEU A 255 -16.79 20.41 5.95
C LEU A 255 -16.10 19.70 4.78
N ARG A 256 -14.90 20.13 4.40
CA ARG A 256 -14.12 19.54 3.30
C ARG A 256 -13.22 18.39 3.75
N ASP A 257 -12.64 18.50 4.94
CA ASP A 257 -11.53 17.65 5.36
C ASP A 257 -11.85 16.85 6.64
N ASP A 258 -12.32 17.49 7.71
CA ASP A 258 -12.50 16.83 9.02
C ASP A 258 -13.68 15.89 9.09
N PHE A 259 -14.86 16.39 8.72
CA PHE A 259 -16.08 15.61 8.92
C PHE A 259 -16.25 14.57 7.81
N VAL A 260 -15.52 14.68 6.70
CA VAL A 260 -15.59 13.75 5.58
C VAL A 260 -15.17 12.34 6.00
N TYR A 261 -14.17 12.21 6.88
CA TYR A 261 -13.74 10.91 7.40
C TYR A 261 -14.89 10.16 8.12
N PHE A 262 -15.67 10.87 8.94
CA PHE A 262 -16.82 10.31 9.65
C PHE A 262 -18.04 10.13 8.72
N LEU A 263 -18.25 11.08 7.81
CA LEU A 263 -19.29 11.03 6.79
C LEU A 263 -19.16 9.76 5.94
N GLU A 264 -17.95 9.42 5.51
CA GLU A 264 -17.65 8.21 4.72
C GLU A 264 -17.84 6.91 5.52
N GLY A 265 -17.87 6.98 6.86
CA GLY A 265 -18.17 5.85 7.73
C GLY A 265 -19.66 5.53 7.89
N LEU A 266 -20.57 6.42 7.46
CA LEU A 266 -22.02 6.22 7.62
C LEU A 266 -22.57 4.90 7.02
N PRO A 267 -22.11 4.41 5.85
CA PRO A 267 -22.58 3.14 5.32
C PRO A 267 -22.30 1.96 6.25
N MET A 268 -21.14 1.95 6.93
CA MET A 268 -20.72 0.88 7.83
C MET A 268 -21.21 1.05 9.27
N GLY A 269 -21.51 2.28 9.69
CA GLY A 269 -21.86 2.57 11.08
C GLY A 269 -23.26 2.11 11.47
N GLY A 270 -23.42 1.64 12.71
CA GLY A 270 -24.72 1.26 13.28
C GLY A 270 -25.68 2.46 13.49
N PRO A 271 -26.93 2.19 13.89
CA PRO A 271 -27.97 3.21 14.06
C PRO A 271 -27.58 4.37 14.99
N GLU A 272 -26.92 4.08 16.11
CA GLU A 272 -26.48 5.08 17.09
C GLU A 272 -25.45 6.05 16.52
N TYR A 273 -24.45 5.51 15.80
CA TYR A 273 -23.43 6.31 15.11
C TYR A 273 -24.07 7.20 14.04
N ARG A 274 -24.93 6.63 13.20
CA ARG A 274 -25.65 7.37 12.15
C ARG A 274 -26.45 8.53 12.76
N ALA A 275 -27.17 8.28 13.86
CA ALA A 275 -27.94 9.30 14.56
C ALA A 275 -27.05 10.40 15.16
N ALA A 276 -25.96 10.04 15.84
CA ALA A 276 -25.03 10.98 16.45
C ALA A 276 -24.37 11.91 15.41
N PHE A 277 -23.81 11.33 14.34
CA PHE A 277 -23.19 12.11 13.26
C PHE A 277 -24.20 13.08 12.63
N MET A 278 -25.38 12.57 12.23
CA MET A 278 -26.39 13.38 11.55
C MET A 278 -26.86 14.55 12.41
N LYS A 279 -27.08 14.32 13.71
CA LYS A 279 -27.50 15.37 14.66
C LYS A 279 -26.45 16.48 14.77
N ASP A 280 -25.21 16.12 15.08
CA ASP A 280 -24.18 17.09 15.45
C ASP A 280 -23.61 17.81 14.22
N ALA A 281 -23.45 17.09 13.10
CA ALA A 281 -23.01 17.69 11.85
C ALA A 281 -24.08 18.62 11.26
N ALA A 282 -25.37 18.24 11.33
CA ALA A 282 -26.45 19.14 10.91
C ALA A 282 -26.54 20.39 11.80
N ALA A 283 -26.25 20.27 13.10
CA ALA A 283 -26.16 21.43 13.98
C ALA A 283 -25.00 22.37 13.59
N PHE A 284 -23.84 21.82 13.23
CA PHE A 284 -22.71 22.62 12.72
C PHE A 284 -23.08 23.34 11.42
N VAL A 285 -23.61 22.63 10.42
CA VAL A 285 -23.98 23.20 9.12
C VAL A 285 -25.06 24.28 9.25
N ARG A 286 -26.02 24.14 10.17
CA ARG A 286 -27.05 25.17 10.42
C ARG A 286 -26.49 26.45 11.06
N ARG A 287 -25.40 26.35 11.83
CA ARG A 287 -24.74 27.52 12.46
C ARG A 287 -23.74 28.20 11.53
N ALA A 288 -23.19 27.48 10.57
CA ALA A 288 -22.28 28.03 9.57
C ALA A 288 -22.98 29.09 8.70
N ASP A 289 -22.21 30.05 8.18
CA ASP A 289 -22.71 31.07 7.27
C ASP A 289 -23.33 30.41 6.01
N PRO A 290 -24.52 30.85 5.52
CA PRO A 290 -25.16 30.25 4.34
C PRO A 290 -24.28 30.17 3.08
N GLY A 291 -23.33 31.10 2.93
CA GLY A 291 -22.36 31.14 1.84
C GLY A 291 -21.27 30.08 1.90
N VAL A 292 -21.07 29.40 3.05
CA VAL A 292 -20.08 28.32 3.20
C VAL A 292 -20.37 27.18 2.24
N LEU A 293 -21.64 26.76 2.14
CA LEU A 293 -22.01 25.66 1.26
C LEU A 293 -21.75 25.99 -0.20
N THR A 294 -22.05 27.21 -0.67
CA THR A 294 -21.90 27.55 -2.11
C THR A 294 -20.44 27.56 -2.58
N ARG A 295 -19.48 27.72 -1.67
CA ARG A 295 -18.03 27.65 -1.95
C ARG A 295 -17.49 26.21 -2.02
N LEU A 296 -18.26 25.21 -1.60
CA LEU A 296 -17.87 23.80 -1.65
C LEU A 296 -18.04 23.18 -3.06
N PRO A 297 -17.24 22.15 -3.40
CA PRO A 297 -17.49 21.31 -4.57
C PRO A 297 -18.91 20.72 -4.58
N VAL A 298 -19.47 20.48 -5.77
CA VAL A 298 -20.87 20.03 -5.97
C VAL A 298 -21.22 18.77 -5.17
N ALA A 299 -20.29 17.80 -5.07
CA ALA A 299 -20.50 16.59 -4.29
C ALA A 299 -20.71 16.90 -2.80
N LEU A 300 -19.82 17.70 -2.21
CA LEU A 300 -19.93 18.10 -0.80
C LEU A 300 -21.16 18.99 -0.55
N ARG A 301 -21.52 19.87 -1.51
CA ARG A 301 -22.75 20.67 -1.42
C ARG A 301 -23.99 19.80 -1.25
N VAL A 302 -24.09 18.75 -2.07
CA VAL A 302 -25.21 17.80 -2.01
C VAL A 302 -25.18 17.03 -0.69
N LYS A 303 -24.02 16.48 -0.28
CA LYS A 303 -23.90 15.74 0.98
C LYS A 303 -24.30 16.58 2.20
N TRP A 304 -23.74 17.78 2.34
CA TRP A 304 -24.03 18.64 3.50
C TRP A 304 -25.46 19.19 3.50
N HIS A 305 -26.08 19.33 2.33
CA HIS A 305 -27.51 19.58 2.24
C HIS A 305 -28.32 18.39 2.76
N LEU A 306 -28.02 17.16 2.33
CA LEU A 306 -28.71 15.96 2.83
C LEU A 306 -28.53 15.79 4.35
N VAL A 307 -27.34 16.07 4.89
CA VAL A 307 -27.09 16.12 6.33
C VAL A 307 -27.98 17.15 7.01
N ARG A 308 -28.01 18.39 6.49
CA ARG A 308 -28.80 19.48 7.05
C ARG A 308 -30.31 19.18 7.09
N GLU A 309 -30.82 18.50 6.07
CA GLU A 309 -32.24 18.10 5.96
C GLU A 309 -32.56 16.76 6.64
N GLY A 310 -31.58 16.07 7.24
CA GLY A 310 -31.79 14.78 7.92
C GLY A 310 -32.09 13.59 6.99
N ARG A 311 -31.71 13.66 5.70
CA ARG A 311 -32.01 12.63 4.69
C ARG A 311 -30.94 11.53 4.66
N THR A 312 -30.89 10.72 5.71
CA THR A 312 -29.85 9.69 5.94
C THR A 312 -29.78 8.64 4.83
N GLU A 313 -30.91 8.10 4.36
CA GLU A 313 -30.93 7.06 3.32
C GLU A 313 -30.36 7.56 1.99
N ASP A 314 -30.80 8.74 1.54
CA ASP A 314 -30.28 9.37 0.32
C ASP A 314 -28.78 9.68 0.43
N LEU A 315 -28.30 10.00 1.63
CA LEU A 315 -26.90 10.24 1.89
C LEU A 315 -26.09 8.93 1.82
N ILE A 316 -26.59 7.84 2.39
CA ILE A 316 -25.95 6.51 2.30
C ILE A 316 -25.92 6.03 0.84
N ASP A 317 -27.00 6.24 0.08
CA ASP A 317 -27.05 5.96 -1.36
C ASP A 317 -25.96 6.73 -2.12
N LEU A 318 -25.83 8.03 -1.85
CA LEU A 318 -24.80 8.87 -2.45
C LEU A 318 -23.38 8.41 -2.10
N LEU A 319 -23.13 8.10 -0.82
CA LEU A 319 -21.82 7.66 -0.36
C LEU A 319 -21.44 6.30 -0.96
N THR A 320 -22.39 5.36 -1.01
CA THR A 320 -22.19 4.05 -1.65
C THR A 320 -21.95 4.20 -3.15
N PHE A 321 -22.67 5.13 -3.80
CA PHE A 321 -22.45 5.47 -5.20
C PHE A 321 -21.05 6.05 -5.45
N GLU A 322 -20.59 6.98 -4.60
CA GLU A 322 -19.25 7.56 -4.70
C GLU A 322 -18.13 6.57 -4.34
N GLN A 323 -18.33 5.64 -3.41
CA GLN A 323 -17.37 4.56 -3.16
C GLN A 323 -17.09 3.75 -4.44
N ARG A 324 -18.11 3.55 -5.29
CA ARG A 324 -18.00 2.82 -6.57
C ARG A 324 -17.54 3.67 -7.76
N ASN A 325 -17.76 4.98 -7.70
CA ASN A 325 -17.60 5.89 -8.86
C ASN A 325 -16.65 7.07 -8.62
N GLY A 326 -16.10 7.19 -7.41
CA GLY A 326 -15.34 8.34 -6.94
C GLY A 326 -16.09 9.64 -7.19
N SER A 327 -15.42 10.59 -7.85
CA SER A 327 -15.98 11.89 -8.20
C SER A 327 -16.91 11.90 -9.44
N ALA A 328 -17.29 10.74 -9.96
CA ALA A 328 -18.11 10.68 -11.16
C ALA A 328 -19.60 10.92 -10.85
N PHE A 329 -20.29 11.58 -11.76
CA PHE A 329 -21.72 11.85 -11.68
C PHE A 329 -22.31 12.01 -13.08
N GLN A 330 -23.62 11.90 -13.22
CA GLN A 330 -24.28 12.20 -14.49
C GLN A 330 -24.42 13.71 -14.66
N VAL A 331 -24.15 14.19 -15.88
CA VAL A 331 -24.29 15.62 -16.23
C VAL A 331 -25.61 15.81 -16.94
N ARG A 332 -26.44 16.73 -16.43
CA ARG A 332 -27.70 17.14 -17.06
C ARG A 332 -27.60 18.54 -17.64
N GLY A 333 -28.27 18.76 -18.78
CA GLY A 333 -28.31 20.05 -19.47
C GLY A 333 -27.03 20.35 -20.28
N VAL A 334 -27.14 21.28 -21.24
CA VAL A 334 -26.03 21.65 -22.14
C VAL A 334 -25.34 22.94 -21.71
N LEU A 335 -26.11 24.02 -21.51
CA LEU A 335 -25.62 25.36 -21.14
C LEU A 335 -25.61 25.60 -19.62
N ARG A 336 -26.65 25.15 -18.90
CA ARG A 336 -26.78 25.25 -17.43
C ARG A 336 -26.64 23.87 -16.80
N ARG A 337 -25.42 23.36 -16.78
CA ARG A 337 -25.15 21.98 -16.36
C ARG A 337 -25.38 21.77 -14.87
N SER A 338 -25.95 20.63 -14.51
CA SER A 338 -26.08 20.16 -13.12
C SER A 338 -25.63 18.72 -12.94
N ALA A 339 -25.15 18.39 -11.74
CA ALA A 339 -24.86 17.02 -11.32
C ALA A 339 -26.16 16.28 -10.98
N ALA A 340 -26.24 15.00 -11.34
CA ALA A 340 -27.28 14.07 -10.91
C ALA A 340 -26.64 12.78 -10.38
N TYR A 341 -27.16 12.32 -9.24
CA TYR A 341 -26.68 11.13 -8.53
C TYR A 341 -27.79 10.07 -8.55
N PRO A 342 -27.54 8.87 -9.10
CA PRO A 342 -28.51 7.77 -9.09
C PRO A 342 -28.81 7.28 -7.67
N LYS A 343 -30.03 6.75 -7.45
CA LYS A 343 -30.41 6.03 -6.22
C LYS A 343 -30.35 4.52 -6.42
N SER A 344 -30.21 3.77 -5.33
CA SER A 344 -30.30 2.31 -5.35
C SER A 344 -31.71 1.81 -5.69
N SER A 345 -32.73 2.53 -5.22
CA SER A 345 -34.17 2.28 -5.50
C SER A 345 -34.63 2.74 -6.89
N GLY A 346 -33.74 3.29 -7.71
CA GLY A 346 -34.06 3.86 -9.01
C GLY A 346 -34.32 5.38 -8.98
N GLY A 347 -34.14 6.01 -10.14
CA GLY A 347 -34.22 7.47 -10.27
C GLY A 347 -32.97 8.19 -9.73
N HIS A 348 -33.15 9.42 -9.21
CA HIS A 348 -32.05 10.28 -8.79
C HIS A 348 -32.34 11.01 -7.47
N ILE A 349 -31.27 11.32 -6.74
CA ILE A 349 -31.33 12.16 -5.54
C ILE A 349 -31.79 13.57 -5.94
N ARG A 350 -32.93 13.99 -5.38
CA ARG A 350 -33.51 15.31 -5.62
C ARG A 350 -32.87 16.34 -4.67
N VAL A 351 -32.33 17.41 -5.24
CA VAL A 351 -31.76 18.57 -4.52
C VAL A 351 -32.08 19.86 -5.26
N PRO A 352 -32.09 21.03 -4.59
CA PRO A 352 -32.21 22.33 -5.24
C PRO A 352 -31.21 22.52 -6.38
N GLN A 353 -31.68 23.06 -7.51
CA GLN A 353 -30.88 23.16 -8.75
C GLN A 353 -29.59 23.97 -8.57
N GLU A 354 -29.62 24.99 -7.70
CA GLU A 354 -28.46 25.85 -7.40
C GLU A 354 -27.31 25.07 -6.75
N LEU A 355 -27.64 24.11 -5.87
CA LEU A 355 -26.67 23.26 -5.20
C LEU A 355 -26.05 22.24 -6.16
N ALA A 356 -26.82 21.77 -7.15
CA ALA A 356 -26.35 20.83 -8.16
C ALA A 356 -25.63 21.50 -9.34
N ARG A 357 -25.67 22.83 -9.48
CA ARG A 357 -25.11 23.57 -10.62
C ARG A 357 -23.59 23.36 -10.73
N LEU A 358 -23.12 23.04 -11.93
CA LEU A 358 -21.71 22.79 -12.21
C LEU A 358 -20.96 24.07 -12.58
N GLY A 359 -19.85 24.32 -11.88
CA GLY A 359 -18.84 25.30 -12.27
C GLY A 359 -17.81 24.74 -13.25
N ARG A 360 -16.93 25.59 -13.78
CA ARG A 360 -15.84 25.13 -14.66
C ARG A 360 -14.89 24.15 -13.98
N ARG A 361 -14.66 24.30 -12.66
CA ARG A 361 -13.75 23.46 -11.86
C ARG A 361 -14.29 22.04 -11.62
N GLU A 362 -15.59 21.82 -11.76
CA GLU A 362 -16.24 20.51 -11.52
C GLU A 362 -16.01 19.49 -12.65
N LEU A 363 -15.69 19.98 -13.84
CA LEU A 363 -15.41 19.20 -15.05
C LEU A 363 -13.93 19.37 -15.45
N PRO A 364 -12.97 18.89 -14.63
CA PRO A 364 -11.56 18.99 -14.95
C PRO A 364 -11.21 18.12 -16.17
N VAL A 365 -10.18 18.52 -16.90
CA VAL A 365 -9.58 17.68 -17.93
C VAL A 365 -8.60 16.73 -17.25
N ILE A 366 -8.75 15.44 -17.51
CA ILE A 366 -7.76 14.42 -17.19
C ILE A 366 -6.90 14.23 -18.42
N SER A 367 -5.59 14.35 -18.28
CA SER A 367 -4.63 14.11 -19.37
C SER A 367 -3.44 13.33 -18.85
N ARG A 368 -3.13 12.22 -19.51
CA ARG A 368 -2.04 11.30 -19.16
C ARG A 368 -1.20 10.95 -20.39
N VAL A 369 0.12 10.92 -20.22
CA VAL A 369 1.04 10.21 -21.11
C VAL A 369 1.10 8.76 -20.66
N SER A 370 0.92 7.81 -21.57
CA SER A 370 1.13 6.38 -21.30
C SER A 370 2.50 5.91 -21.76
N GLU A 371 3.07 6.52 -22.80
CA GLU A 371 4.36 6.14 -23.35
C GLU A 371 5.01 7.33 -24.05
N ALA A 372 6.34 7.38 -24.00
CA ALA A 372 7.13 8.33 -24.78
C ALA A 372 8.43 7.66 -25.23
N SER A 373 8.67 7.64 -26.54
CA SER A 373 9.82 6.96 -27.14
C SER A 373 10.34 7.70 -28.38
N TRP A 374 11.62 7.49 -28.67
CA TRP A 374 12.24 7.97 -29.90
C TRP A 374 12.09 6.92 -30.99
N GLY A 375 11.64 7.34 -32.17
CA GLY A 375 11.69 6.50 -33.36
C GLY A 375 13.08 6.43 -33.98
N ASP A 376 13.31 5.40 -34.78
CA ASP A 376 14.51 5.26 -35.62
C ASP A 376 14.66 6.41 -36.63
N ASP A 377 13.53 7.01 -37.02
CA ASP A 377 13.45 8.22 -37.86
C ASP A 377 13.80 9.51 -37.11
N GLY A 378 14.10 9.41 -35.81
CA GLY A 378 14.44 10.56 -34.99
C GLY A 378 13.26 11.45 -34.64
N LEU A 379 12.02 10.96 -34.71
CA LEU A 379 10.86 11.70 -34.22
C LEU A 379 10.52 11.25 -32.79
N LEU A 380 10.14 12.19 -31.93
CA LEU A 380 9.66 11.88 -30.60
C LEU A 380 8.16 11.55 -30.69
N ARG A 381 7.80 10.30 -30.33
CA ARG A 381 6.41 9.84 -30.29
C ARG A 381 5.94 9.81 -28.84
N ILE A 382 4.77 10.41 -28.60
CA ILE A 382 4.15 10.44 -27.27
C ILE A 382 2.71 9.97 -27.41
N SER A 383 2.36 8.88 -26.73
CA SER A 383 1.01 8.34 -26.69
C SER A 383 0.37 8.61 -25.33
N GLY A 384 -0.96 8.74 -25.32
CA GLY A 384 -1.69 9.02 -24.09
C GLY A 384 -3.18 9.21 -24.32
N TYR A 385 -3.85 9.76 -23.32
CA TYR A 385 -5.27 10.08 -23.41
C TYR A 385 -5.61 11.39 -22.71
N ALA A 386 -6.63 12.07 -23.22
CA ALA A 386 -7.16 13.29 -22.62
C ALA A 386 -8.69 13.39 -22.78
N TYR A 387 -9.40 13.52 -21.65
CA TYR A 387 -10.86 13.65 -21.61
C TYR A 387 -11.32 14.65 -20.55
N VAL A 388 -12.54 15.17 -20.72
CA VAL A 388 -13.21 15.98 -19.69
C VAL A 388 -13.96 15.03 -18.76
N ARG A 389 -13.63 15.04 -17.46
CA ARG A 389 -14.29 14.17 -16.48
C ARG A 389 -15.81 14.39 -16.50
N ASN A 390 -16.56 13.29 -16.40
CA ASN A 390 -18.03 13.23 -16.46
C ASN A 390 -18.68 13.57 -17.81
N LEU A 391 -17.89 13.72 -18.88
CA LEU A 391 -18.38 13.87 -20.25
C LEU A 391 -17.80 12.74 -21.12
N GLU A 392 -18.66 11.81 -21.54
CA GLU A 392 -18.27 10.62 -22.30
C GLU A 392 -17.53 10.92 -23.61
N ALA A 393 -16.62 10.04 -24.00
CA ALA A 393 -15.88 10.07 -25.27
C ALA A 393 -16.05 8.74 -26.02
N THR A 394 -17.30 8.46 -26.42
CA THR A 394 -17.71 7.22 -27.11
C THR A 394 -17.88 7.38 -28.62
N ARG A 395 -17.99 8.61 -29.13
CA ARG A 395 -18.19 8.90 -30.55
C ARG A 395 -17.14 9.88 -31.10
N PRO A 396 -16.82 9.83 -32.40
CA PRO A 396 -16.03 10.87 -33.05
C PRO A 396 -16.60 12.27 -32.77
N GLY A 397 -15.74 13.24 -32.46
CA GLY A 397 -16.16 14.61 -32.11
C GLY A 397 -16.50 14.86 -30.63
N HIS A 398 -16.72 13.82 -29.82
CA HIS A 398 -16.93 13.99 -28.36
C HIS A 398 -15.68 14.45 -27.61
N SER A 399 -14.48 14.13 -28.12
CA SER A 399 -13.20 14.56 -27.57
C SER A 399 -12.17 14.71 -28.70
N VAL A 400 -12.08 15.91 -29.27
CA VAL A 400 -11.07 16.30 -30.26
C VAL A 400 -9.85 16.87 -29.52
N LYS A 401 -8.65 16.39 -29.84
CA LYS A 401 -7.40 16.79 -29.19
C LYS A 401 -6.52 17.58 -30.16
N ALA A 402 -5.90 18.64 -29.65
CA ALA A 402 -4.80 19.32 -30.31
C ALA A 402 -3.69 19.60 -29.28
N ALA A 403 -2.45 19.26 -29.61
CA ALA A 403 -1.31 19.54 -28.74
C ALA A 403 -0.55 20.80 -29.16
N VAL A 404 -0.04 21.51 -28.15
CA VAL A 404 0.76 22.72 -28.33
C VAL A 404 1.97 22.70 -27.39
N LEU A 405 3.10 23.18 -27.91
CA LEU A 405 4.30 23.46 -27.11
C LEU A 405 4.35 24.95 -26.83
N LYS A 406 4.51 25.30 -25.55
CA LYS A 406 4.65 26.68 -25.09
C LYS A 406 6.06 26.92 -24.55
N SER A 407 6.77 27.91 -25.09
CA SER A 407 8.06 28.35 -24.54
C SER A 407 7.88 28.91 -23.12
N ALA A 408 8.76 28.53 -22.20
CA ALA A 408 8.76 29.05 -20.83
C ALA A 408 9.29 30.48 -20.72
N HIS A 409 10.18 30.89 -21.64
CA HIS A 409 10.91 32.17 -21.58
C HIS A 409 10.26 33.27 -22.42
N SER A 410 9.42 32.91 -23.41
CA SER A 410 8.83 33.86 -24.34
C SER A 410 7.31 33.89 -24.20
N LYS A 411 6.74 35.03 -23.77
CA LYS A 411 5.28 35.23 -23.77
C LYS A 411 4.75 35.13 -25.22
N GLY A 412 3.96 34.11 -25.50
CA GLY A 412 3.20 34.01 -26.75
C GLY A 412 3.78 33.10 -27.85
N GLN A 413 4.94 32.47 -27.65
CA GLN A 413 5.49 31.53 -28.63
C GLN A 413 4.86 30.14 -28.43
N PHE A 414 3.97 29.76 -29.36
CA PHE A 414 3.34 28.44 -29.41
C PHE A 414 3.74 27.70 -30.70
N ARG A 415 4.12 26.42 -30.58
CA ARG A 415 4.29 25.52 -31.72
C ARG A 415 3.16 24.49 -31.72
N LYS A 416 2.55 24.26 -32.88
CA LYS A 416 1.56 23.20 -33.06
C LYS A 416 2.30 21.86 -33.11
N VAL A 417 1.74 20.84 -32.49
CA VAL A 417 2.28 19.47 -32.53
C VAL A 417 1.34 18.60 -33.37
N ALA A 418 1.91 17.80 -34.27
CA ALA A 418 1.12 16.84 -35.04
C ALA A 418 0.41 15.89 -34.06
N THR A 419 -0.92 15.86 -34.14
CA THR A 419 -1.78 15.16 -33.15
C THR A 419 -2.78 14.28 -33.90
N ARG A 420 -2.75 12.97 -33.64
CA ARG A 420 -3.77 12.03 -34.11
C ARG A 420 -4.67 11.61 -32.95
N THR A 421 -5.97 11.54 -33.18
CA THR A 421 -6.91 10.93 -32.22
C THR A 421 -6.93 9.42 -32.44
N VAL A 422 -6.74 8.65 -31.37
CA VAL A 422 -6.77 7.19 -31.38
C VAL A 422 -7.68 6.65 -30.27
N ALA A 423 -8.01 5.37 -30.33
CA ALA A 423 -8.66 4.69 -29.23
C ALA A 423 -7.67 4.50 -28.07
N ALA A 424 -8.12 4.75 -26.85
CA ALA A 424 -7.39 4.49 -25.61
C ALA A 424 -8.32 3.80 -24.60
N PRO A 425 -8.62 2.50 -24.76
CA PRO A 425 -9.42 1.70 -23.82
C PRO A 425 -8.97 1.82 -22.35
N GLN A 426 -7.66 1.99 -22.13
CA GLN A 426 -7.04 2.19 -20.83
C GLN A 426 -7.50 3.49 -20.14
N ALA A 427 -7.99 4.49 -20.87
CA ALA A 427 -8.56 5.70 -20.28
C ALA A 427 -9.82 5.40 -19.46
N THR A 428 -10.66 4.49 -19.97
CA THR A 428 -11.85 4.02 -19.26
C THR A 428 -11.47 3.14 -18.07
N GLU A 429 -10.52 2.24 -18.23
CA GLU A 429 -10.01 1.38 -17.14
C GLU A 429 -9.45 2.22 -15.99
N ASN A 430 -8.55 3.16 -16.31
CA ASN A 430 -7.89 4.04 -15.35
C ASN A 430 -8.82 5.10 -14.74
N SER A 431 -10.03 5.28 -15.29
CA SER A 431 -11.02 6.18 -14.71
C SER A 431 -11.62 5.64 -13.39
N ARG A 432 -11.54 4.33 -13.16
CA ARG A 432 -12.00 3.63 -11.94
C ARG A 432 -13.45 3.98 -11.54
N GLN A 433 -14.33 4.16 -12.51
CA GLN A 433 -15.75 4.47 -12.31
C GLN A 433 -16.63 3.71 -13.31
N GLN A 434 -17.93 3.60 -13.02
CA GLN A 434 -18.87 2.73 -13.74
C GLN A 434 -19.76 3.44 -14.77
N LEU A 435 -19.80 4.77 -14.77
CA LEU A 435 -20.77 5.57 -15.52
C LEU A 435 -20.36 5.90 -16.96
N HIS A 436 -19.13 6.35 -17.16
CA HIS A 436 -18.69 7.01 -18.39
C HIS A 436 -17.65 6.18 -19.15
N CYS A 437 -17.75 6.14 -20.48
CA CYS A 437 -16.72 5.55 -21.33
C CYS A 437 -15.87 6.65 -21.99
N TYR A 438 -14.56 6.45 -21.99
CA TYR A 438 -13.54 7.37 -22.51
C TYR A 438 -12.69 6.75 -23.63
N ASP A 439 -13.15 5.66 -24.25
CA ASP A 439 -12.33 4.88 -25.18
C ASP A 439 -11.85 5.69 -26.40
N LEU A 440 -12.55 6.74 -26.86
CA LEU A 440 -12.09 7.61 -27.95
C LEU A 440 -11.35 8.89 -27.47
N SER A 441 -10.79 8.87 -26.27
CA SER A 441 -10.03 9.99 -25.70
C SER A 441 -8.51 9.95 -25.97
N GLY A 442 -8.02 8.92 -26.67
CA GLY A 442 -6.61 8.71 -26.95
C GLY A 442 -6.01 9.75 -27.91
N PHE A 443 -4.72 10.03 -27.73
CA PHE A 443 -3.92 10.84 -28.63
C PHE A 443 -2.56 10.18 -28.92
N GLU A 444 -2.05 10.41 -30.12
CA GLU A 444 -0.66 10.18 -30.51
C GLU A 444 -0.09 11.51 -30.99
N LEU A 445 1.03 11.91 -30.39
CA LEU A 445 1.75 13.13 -30.74
C LEU A 445 3.05 12.78 -31.41
N THR A 446 3.41 13.55 -32.44
CA THR A 446 4.70 13.45 -33.10
C THR A 446 5.38 14.81 -33.03
N ILE A 447 6.52 14.86 -32.37
CA ILE A 447 7.33 16.06 -32.22
C ILE A 447 8.61 15.84 -33.02
N ASP A 448 8.77 16.64 -34.06
CA ASP A 448 10.05 16.80 -34.73
C ASP A 448 10.91 17.77 -33.90
N PRO A 449 12.08 17.33 -33.41
CA PRO A 449 12.98 18.17 -32.62
C PRO A 449 13.33 19.49 -33.33
N GLU A 450 13.43 19.50 -34.67
CA GLU A 450 13.80 20.68 -35.46
C GLU A 450 12.84 21.87 -35.23
N GLN A 451 11.58 21.61 -34.88
CA GLN A 451 10.57 22.64 -34.60
C GLN A 451 10.89 23.46 -33.33
N LEU A 452 11.78 22.95 -32.47
CA LEU A 452 12.22 23.62 -31.25
C LEU A 452 13.36 24.62 -31.50
N LYS A 453 13.98 24.61 -32.68
CA LYS A 453 15.01 25.58 -33.06
C LYS A 453 14.41 27.00 -33.12
N THR A 454 15.20 27.97 -32.67
CA THR A 454 14.84 29.39 -32.72
C THR A 454 15.84 30.12 -33.59
N GLY A 455 15.37 30.61 -34.75
CA GLY A 455 16.24 31.21 -35.76
C GLY A 455 17.22 30.23 -36.40
N GLY A 456 16.83 28.95 -36.55
CA GLY A 456 17.66 27.90 -37.16
C GLY A 456 18.71 27.27 -36.24
N ALA A 457 18.85 27.76 -35.00
CA ALA A 457 19.80 27.22 -34.02
C ALA A 457 19.10 26.60 -32.80
N TRP A 458 19.75 25.60 -32.20
CA TRP A 458 19.38 25.09 -30.89
C TRP A 458 19.72 26.12 -29.81
N ARG A 459 18.80 26.34 -28.87
CA ARG A 459 19.01 27.24 -27.73
C ARG A 459 18.53 26.57 -26.44
N PRO A 460 19.30 26.61 -25.35
CA PRO A 460 18.85 26.10 -24.06
C PRO A 460 17.52 26.72 -23.64
N GLY A 461 16.62 25.89 -23.11
CA GLY A 461 15.29 26.36 -22.74
C GLY A 461 14.26 25.25 -22.51
N ASN A 462 13.13 25.65 -21.91
CA ASN A 462 12.05 24.74 -21.54
C ASN A 462 10.81 24.97 -22.41
N TRP A 463 10.23 23.88 -22.91
CA TRP A 463 8.98 23.85 -23.67
C TRP A 463 7.94 23.02 -22.92
N LEU A 464 6.85 23.65 -22.50
CA LEU A 464 5.74 22.97 -21.81
C LEU A 464 4.79 22.36 -22.84
N LEU A 465 4.50 21.07 -22.73
CA LEU A 465 3.49 20.42 -23.55
C LEU A 465 2.10 20.55 -22.92
N GLY A 466 1.15 21.06 -23.70
CA GLY A 466 -0.26 21.15 -23.33
C GLY A 466 -1.15 20.50 -24.37
N VAL A 467 -2.28 19.96 -23.91
CA VAL A 467 -3.36 19.46 -24.77
C VAL A 467 -4.59 20.35 -24.65
N VAL A 468 -5.24 20.58 -25.79
CA VAL A 468 -6.54 21.22 -25.91
C VAL A 468 -7.55 20.12 -26.20
N VAL A 469 -8.56 19.99 -25.35
CA VAL A 469 -9.68 19.06 -25.51
C VAL A 469 -10.93 19.86 -25.86
N ALA A 470 -11.49 19.60 -27.04
CA ALA A 470 -12.73 20.18 -27.51
C ALA A 470 -13.80 19.10 -27.61
N GLY A 471 -14.96 19.34 -27.00
CA GLY A 471 -16.02 18.34 -26.91
C GLY A 471 -17.20 18.82 -26.09
N HIS A 472 -18.40 18.32 -26.42
CA HIS A 472 -19.65 18.67 -25.72
C HIS A 472 -19.85 20.20 -25.60
N GLY A 473 -19.59 20.97 -26.67
CA GLY A 473 -19.74 22.44 -26.65
C GLY A 473 -18.78 23.17 -25.71
N SER A 474 -17.67 22.56 -25.30
CA SER A 474 -16.65 23.18 -24.45
C SER A 474 -15.24 22.94 -24.98
N VAL A 475 -14.37 23.94 -24.81
CA VAL A 475 -12.95 23.86 -25.13
C VAL A 475 -12.15 24.09 -23.86
N ARG A 476 -11.25 23.14 -23.53
CA ARG A 476 -10.47 23.16 -22.29
C ARG A 476 -9.01 22.87 -22.60
N ARG A 477 -8.12 23.47 -21.82
CA ARG A 477 -6.68 23.27 -21.92
C ARG A 477 -6.17 22.60 -20.66
N ALA A 478 -5.24 21.67 -20.81
CA ALA A 478 -4.59 21.00 -19.69
C ALA A 478 -3.11 20.77 -19.98
N ALA A 479 -2.31 20.82 -18.92
CA ALA A 479 -0.96 20.28 -18.97
C ALA A 479 -1.04 18.75 -19.01
N VAL A 480 -0.18 18.14 -19.80
CA VAL A 480 -0.06 16.68 -19.84
C VAL A 480 0.72 16.22 -18.63
N ARG A 481 0.21 15.18 -17.95
CA ARG A 481 0.83 14.60 -16.76
C ARG A 481 1.26 13.16 -17.07
N PRO A 482 2.26 12.61 -16.39
CA PRO A 482 2.62 11.22 -16.59
C PRO A 482 1.55 10.29 -16.02
N LEU A 483 1.42 9.12 -16.65
CA LEU A 483 1.05 7.89 -15.96
C LEU A 483 2.31 7.37 -15.23
N ASP A 484 2.13 6.55 -14.20
CA ASP A 484 3.24 6.00 -13.41
C ASP A 484 4.20 5.13 -14.25
N GLY A 485 5.35 4.69 -13.71
CA GLY A 485 6.33 3.85 -14.45
C GLY A 485 7.22 4.64 -15.42
N SER A 486 7.62 4.04 -16.55
CA SER A 486 8.41 4.67 -17.64
C SER A 486 7.83 6.00 -18.12
N ALA A 487 6.50 6.09 -18.21
CA ALA A 487 5.81 7.29 -18.64
C ALA A 487 6.03 8.50 -17.71
N ALA A 488 6.48 8.28 -16.47
CA ALA A 488 6.87 9.30 -15.50
C ALA A 488 8.35 9.64 -15.51
N GLN A 489 9.15 8.99 -16.36
CA GLN A 489 10.59 9.11 -16.36
C GLN A 489 11.12 10.00 -17.47
N SER A 490 12.38 10.42 -17.33
CA SER A 490 13.06 11.17 -18.37
C SER A 490 13.49 10.28 -19.54
N VAL A 491 13.41 10.86 -20.73
CA VAL A 491 13.93 10.30 -21.99
C VAL A 491 14.88 11.34 -22.57
N VAL A 492 16.11 10.92 -22.89
CA VAL A 492 17.19 11.80 -23.32
C VAL A 492 17.57 11.48 -24.76
N ARG A 493 17.85 12.52 -25.55
CA ARG A 493 18.48 12.38 -26.86
C ARG A 493 19.53 13.45 -27.09
N GLU A 494 20.64 13.02 -27.67
CA GLU A 494 21.74 13.90 -28.08
C GLU A 494 21.36 14.72 -29.32
N LEU A 495 21.67 16.02 -29.31
CA LEU A 495 21.42 16.94 -30.43
C LEU A 495 22.72 17.35 -31.16
N GLY A 496 23.89 17.05 -30.60
CA GLY A 496 25.20 17.55 -31.07
C GLY A 496 25.63 18.85 -30.36
N ASP A 497 26.88 19.25 -30.56
CA ASP A 497 27.46 20.52 -30.04
C ASP A 497 27.33 20.74 -28.52
N GLY A 498 27.36 19.66 -27.73
CA GLY A 498 27.16 19.73 -26.28
C GLY A 498 25.73 20.07 -25.87
N LEU A 499 24.74 19.78 -26.71
CA LEU A 499 23.33 19.95 -26.41
C LEU A 499 22.60 18.61 -26.42
N ARG A 500 21.63 18.47 -25.51
CA ARG A 500 20.71 17.35 -25.45
C ARG A 500 19.27 17.82 -25.25
N LEU A 501 18.34 17.02 -25.73
CA LEU A 501 16.92 17.17 -25.49
C LEU A 501 16.48 16.16 -24.44
N VAL A 502 15.99 16.67 -23.31
CA VAL A 502 15.46 15.87 -22.21
C VAL A 502 13.95 16.06 -22.14
N LEU A 503 13.20 15.00 -22.44
CA LEU A 503 11.82 14.89 -22.03
C LEU A 503 11.80 14.59 -20.53
N GLY A 504 11.01 15.32 -19.75
CA GLY A 504 10.88 15.05 -18.33
C GLY A 504 9.70 15.79 -17.72
N PHE A 505 9.70 15.89 -16.40
CA PHE A 505 8.57 16.47 -15.66
C PHE A 505 9.02 17.62 -14.76
N SER A 506 8.21 18.67 -14.71
CA SER A 506 8.36 19.78 -13.76
C SER A 506 7.02 20.07 -13.10
N LYS A 507 6.97 20.06 -11.76
CA LYS A 507 5.72 20.18 -10.98
C LYS A 507 4.60 19.27 -11.53
N ASN A 508 4.97 18.03 -11.89
CA ASN A 508 4.12 16.98 -12.49
C ASN A 508 3.51 17.34 -13.86
N ARG A 509 4.18 18.19 -14.65
CA ARG A 509 3.79 18.56 -16.02
C ARG A 509 4.89 18.15 -16.99
N LEU A 510 4.52 17.64 -18.16
CA LEU A 510 5.47 17.24 -19.18
C LEU A 510 6.19 18.46 -19.80
N VAL A 511 7.52 18.43 -19.77
CA VAL A 511 8.39 19.50 -20.26
C VAL A 511 9.48 18.88 -21.13
N LEU A 512 9.74 19.48 -22.29
CA LEU A 512 10.93 19.23 -23.08
C LEU A 512 11.98 20.29 -22.73
N ARG A 513 13.16 19.86 -22.31
CA ARG A 513 14.28 20.74 -21.93
C ARG A 513 15.41 20.56 -22.93
N ILE A 514 15.79 21.64 -23.60
CA ILE A 514 17.07 21.69 -24.31
C ILE A 514 18.10 22.10 -23.25
N GLN A 515 19.01 21.19 -22.94
CA GLN A 515 20.06 21.37 -21.94
C GLN A 515 21.42 21.40 -22.63
N ASP A 516 22.28 22.32 -22.19
CA ASP A 516 23.69 22.34 -22.55
C ASP A 516 24.53 21.59 -21.52
N TYR A 517 25.44 20.76 -22.00
CA TYR A 517 26.51 20.14 -21.23
C TYR A 517 27.83 20.39 -21.97
N VAL A 518 28.85 20.82 -21.24
CA VAL A 518 30.12 21.27 -21.84
C VAL A 518 31.20 20.24 -21.69
N ALA A 519 30.95 19.15 -20.99
CA ALA A 519 31.86 18.01 -20.94
C ALA A 519 31.08 16.75 -20.67
N ARG A 520 31.62 15.62 -21.12
CA ARG A 520 31.02 14.31 -20.95
C ARG A 520 32.07 13.26 -20.66
N VAL A 521 31.85 12.48 -19.61
CA VAL A 521 32.61 11.27 -19.29
C VAL A 521 32.15 10.12 -20.19
N ASP A 522 33.10 9.42 -20.80
CA ASP A 522 32.84 8.24 -21.62
C ASP A 522 33.62 6.99 -21.20
N ALA A 523 34.59 7.15 -20.30
CA ALA A 523 35.35 6.04 -19.75
C ALA A 523 35.78 6.32 -18.31
N HIS A 524 36.05 5.24 -17.59
CA HIS A 524 36.74 5.28 -16.30
C HIS A 524 37.57 4.01 -16.14
N HIS A 525 38.65 4.10 -15.37
CA HIS A 525 39.46 2.94 -14.99
C HIS A 525 40.09 3.14 -13.62
N ALA A 526 40.55 2.03 -13.02
CA ALA A 526 41.30 2.07 -11.78
C ALA A 526 42.76 2.42 -12.09
N ASP A 527 43.36 3.26 -11.27
CA ASP A 527 44.79 3.58 -11.27
C ASP A 527 45.29 3.54 -9.83
N GLY A 528 45.76 2.37 -9.39
CA GLY A 528 46.05 2.11 -7.97
C GLY A 528 44.78 2.14 -7.11
N ASP A 529 44.81 2.95 -6.05
CA ASP A 529 43.67 3.17 -5.14
C ASP A 529 42.73 4.30 -5.64
N ASP A 530 43.04 4.93 -6.77
CA ASP A 530 42.29 6.05 -7.33
C ASP A 530 41.49 5.64 -8.57
N VAL A 531 40.47 6.43 -8.91
CA VAL A 531 39.62 6.24 -10.08
C VAL A 531 39.83 7.39 -11.05
N VAL A 532 40.25 7.07 -12.27
CA VAL A 532 40.41 8.07 -13.33
C VAL A 532 39.13 8.12 -14.15
N LEU A 533 38.49 9.28 -14.17
CA LEU A 533 37.36 9.59 -15.04
C LEU A 533 37.88 10.31 -16.29
N SER A 534 37.60 9.75 -17.47
CA SER A 534 38.04 10.26 -18.76
C SER A 534 36.85 10.70 -19.62
N GLY A 535 37.05 11.74 -20.42
CA GLY A 535 36.02 12.19 -21.34
C GLY A 535 36.48 13.30 -22.29
N HIS A 536 35.51 13.96 -22.92
CA HIS A 536 35.75 15.07 -23.86
C HIS A 536 35.16 16.39 -23.36
N LEU A 537 35.85 17.51 -23.66
CA LEU A 537 35.36 18.88 -23.55
C LEU A 537 35.71 19.71 -24.81
N PRO A 538 34.98 20.79 -25.10
CA PRO A 538 35.34 21.73 -26.15
C PRO A 538 36.74 22.32 -25.95
N SER A 539 37.49 22.43 -27.05
CA SER A 539 38.89 22.91 -27.06
C SER A 539 39.12 24.33 -26.51
N HIS A 540 38.07 25.12 -26.31
CA HIS A 540 38.13 26.47 -25.71
C HIS A 540 37.87 26.47 -24.19
N LEU A 541 37.34 25.40 -23.62
CA LEU A 541 37.07 25.31 -22.18
C LEU A 541 38.34 24.85 -21.45
N ARG A 542 38.66 25.49 -20.32
CA ARG A 542 39.77 25.11 -19.44
C ARG A 542 39.26 25.05 -18.00
N PRO A 543 38.51 24.01 -17.59
CA PRO A 543 38.04 23.91 -16.22
C PRO A 543 39.22 23.78 -15.25
N ALA A 544 39.11 24.40 -14.08
CA ALA A 544 40.15 24.35 -13.04
C ALA A 544 40.13 23.01 -12.28
N ALA A 545 38.93 22.50 -11.99
CA ALA A 545 38.73 21.27 -11.23
C ALA A 545 37.39 20.60 -11.56
N LEU A 546 37.25 19.33 -11.18
CA LEU A 546 35.98 18.63 -10.97
C LEU A 546 35.64 18.71 -9.48
N ARG A 547 34.52 19.35 -9.15
CA ARG A 547 33.93 19.36 -7.82
C ARG A 547 32.96 18.21 -7.65
N LEU A 548 33.19 17.38 -6.64
CA LEU A 548 32.22 16.42 -6.12
C LEU A 548 31.61 16.99 -4.84
N THR A 549 30.30 17.25 -4.86
CA THR A 549 29.55 17.73 -3.67
C THR A 549 28.68 16.59 -3.13
N HIS A 550 28.87 16.22 -1.87
CA HIS A 550 28.06 15.22 -1.19
C HIS A 550 26.67 15.79 -0.89
N LYS A 551 25.63 15.09 -1.36
CA LYS A 551 24.26 15.63 -1.34
C LYS A 551 23.71 15.92 0.06
N HIS A 552 24.15 15.19 1.09
CA HIS A 552 23.58 15.27 2.44
C HIS A 552 24.46 16.04 3.43
N SER A 553 25.78 15.83 3.40
CA SER A 553 26.70 16.54 4.32
C SER A 553 27.22 17.85 3.75
N ALA A 554 26.93 18.16 2.48
CA ALA A 554 27.52 19.26 1.73
C ALA A 554 29.06 19.25 1.68
N ALA A 555 29.71 18.12 2.00
CA ALA A 555 31.16 17.97 1.84
C ALA A 555 31.54 18.14 0.37
N GLU A 556 32.61 18.90 0.11
CA GLU A 556 33.07 19.20 -1.25
C GLU A 556 34.53 18.77 -1.42
N PHE A 557 34.82 18.10 -2.55
CA PHE A 557 36.18 17.78 -2.96
C PHE A 557 36.42 18.26 -4.38
N ASP A 558 37.52 18.97 -4.58
CA ASP A 558 37.96 19.48 -5.88
C ASP A 558 39.15 18.66 -6.38
N TYR A 559 39.02 18.07 -7.57
CA TYR A 559 40.06 17.29 -8.23
C TYR A 559 40.56 18.01 -9.49
N PRO A 560 41.89 18.17 -9.68
CA PRO A 560 42.42 18.88 -10.83
C PRO A 560 42.10 18.14 -12.14
N VAL A 561 41.76 18.91 -13.18
CA VAL A 561 41.50 18.37 -14.53
C VAL A 561 42.77 18.43 -15.37
N THR A 562 43.21 17.28 -15.88
CA THR A 562 44.33 17.20 -16.83
C THR A 562 43.79 17.17 -18.25
N LEU A 563 44.35 17.99 -19.15
CA LEU A 563 43.87 18.14 -20.52
C LEU A 563 44.90 17.65 -21.54
N THR A 564 44.46 16.79 -22.46
CA THR A 564 45.23 16.35 -23.63
C THR A 564 44.39 16.61 -24.88
N GLY A 565 44.58 17.78 -25.50
CA GLY A 565 43.74 18.22 -26.61
C GLY A 565 42.31 18.56 -26.16
N ASP A 566 41.32 17.86 -26.72
CA ASP A 566 39.90 17.92 -26.33
C ASP A 566 39.52 16.88 -25.27
N ARG A 567 40.46 16.01 -24.90
CA ARG A 567 40.27 14.98 -23.87
C ARG A 567 40.65 15.50 -22.49
N PHE A 568 39.88 15.11 -21.48
CA PHE A 568 40.25 15.32 -20.08
C PHE A 568 40.34 14.02 -19.30
N ASP A 569 41.21 14.03 -18.30
CA ASP A 569 41.29 13.03 -17.25
C ASP A 569 41.21 13.72 -15.88
N VAL A 570 40.40 13.17 -14.98
CA VAL A 570 40.32 13.56 -13.58
C VAL A 570 40.60 12.35 -12.71
N ARG A 571 41.59 12.46 -11.83
CA ARG A 571 41.89 11.43 -10.83
C ARG A 571 41.10 11.73 -9.55
N VAL A 572 40.08 10.91 -9.28
CA VAL A 572 39.25 10.95 -8.08
C VAL A 572 39.84 9.99 -7.06
N ARG A 573 40.20 10.51 -5.88
CA ARG A 573 40.76 9.69 -4.80
C ARG A 573 39.65 9.00 -4.03
N LEU A 574 39.68 7.67 -3.99
CA LEU A 574 38.63 6.91 -3.32
C LEU A 574 38.60 7.18 -1.81
N ALA A 575 39.77 7.34 -1.20
CA ALA A 575 39.92 7.61 0.23
C ALA A 575 39.24 8.93 0.69
N ASP A 576 39.21 9.95 -0.17
CA ASP A 576 38.54 11.23 0.15
C ASP A 576 37.03 11.01 0.32
N LEU A 577 36.43 10.21 -0.56
CA LEU A 577 35.00 9.90 -0.53
C LEU A 577 34.65 8.93 0.61
N GLU A 578 35.55 7.99 0.93
CA GLU A 578 35.40 7.08 2.08
C GLU A 578 35.48 7.78 3.42
N GLY A 579 36.28 8.85 3.52
CA GLY A 579 36.43 9.65 4.73
C GLY A 579 35.18 10.43 5.11
N VAL A 580 34.22 10.59 4.19
CA VAL A 580 32.91 11.16 4.50
C VAL A 580 32.02 10.04 5.03
N ALA A 581 31.63 10.19 6.30
CA ALA A 581 30.74 9.24 6.95
C ALA A 581 29.47 9.06 6.10
N PRO A 582 29.03 7.80 5.89
CA PRO A 582 27.78 7.57 5.22
C PRO A 582 26.66 8.33 5.89
N THR A 583 25.75 8.86 5.07
CA THR A 583 24.54 9.48 5.59
C THR A 583 23.89 8.46 6.54
N PRO A 584 23.74 8.75 7.85
CA PRO A 584 23.23 7.75 8.75
C PRO A 584 21.86 7.30 8.25
N HIS A 585 21.60 6.00 8.29
CA HIS A 585 20.27 5.47 8.00
C HIS A 585 19.37 5.86 9.16
N LEU A 586 18.62 6.94 8.96
CA LEU A 586 17.84 7.62 10.00
C LEU A 586 16.36 7.33 9.86
N ALA A 587 16.05 6.15 9.30
CA ALA A 587 14.69 5.72 9.13
C ALA A 587 14.48 4.39 9.85
N PRO A 588 13.31 4.16 10.46
CA PRO A 588 12.96 2.91 11.13
C PRO A 588 13.18 1.69 10.21
N LYS A 589 13.34 0.50 10.80
CA LYS A 589 13.64 -0.76 10.09
C LYS A 589 12.77 -1.02 8.85
N GLY A 590 11.52 -0.54 8.82
CA GLY A 590 10.60 -0.68 7.68
C GLY A 590 10.74 0.37 6.56
N VAL A 591 11.77 1.21 6.57
CA VAL A 591 11.99 2.24 5.55
C VAL A 591 13.24 1.92 4.73
N GLU A 592 13.05 1.80 3.41
CA GLU A 592 14.15 1.58 2.47
C GLU A 592 15.25 2.65 2.69
N PRO A 593 16.52 2.22 2.86
CA PRO A 593 17.65 3.14 2.94
C PRO A 593 17.67 4.07 1.73
N PRO A 594 18.03 5.37 1.87
CA PRO A 594 18.40 6.16 0.70
C PRO A 594 19.53 5.45 -0.07
N HIS A 595 19.40 5.42 -1.39
CA HIS A 595 20.34 4.73 -2.27
C HIS A 595 21.71 5.43 -2.27
N GLY A 596 22.65 4.92 -1.46
CA GLY A 596 24.07 5.26 -1.49
C GLY A 596 24.43 6.71 -1.11
N ASP A 597 25.70 6.93 -0.81
CA ASP A 597 26.26 8.28 -0.65
C ASP A 597 26.51 8.87 -2.03
N ARG A 598 25.53 9.61 -2.57
CA ARG A 598 25.58 10.20 -3.90
C ARG A 598 26.33 11.52 -3.90
N TRP A 599 27.20 11.67 -4.90
CA TRP A 599 28.01 12.85 -5.16
C TRP A 599 27.56 13.51 -6.46
N GLN A 600 27.27 14.82 -6.36
CA GLN A 600 26.99 15.63 -7.54
C GLN A 600 28.30 16.07 -8.17
N ALA A 601 28.49 15.75 -9.47
CA ALA A 601 29.68 16.10 -10.22
C ALA A 601 29.49 17.39 -11.04
N ASN A 602 30.31 18.41 -10.76
CA ASN A 602 30.31 19.68 -11.48
C ASN A 602 31.73 20.09 -11.86
N LEU A 603 31.94 20.56 -13.10
CA LEU A 603 33.17 21.24 -13.47
C LEU A 603 33.18 22.65 -12.89
N VAL A 604 34.32 23.03 -12.31
CA VAL A 604 34.62 24.39 -11.84
C VAL A 604 35.26 25.15 -13.00
N LEU A 605 34.56 26.14 -13.55
CA LEU A 605 35.09 26.98 -14.61
C LEU A 605 36.05 28.05 -14.06
N PRO A 606 36.92 28.65 -14.89
CA PRO A 606 37.84 29.71 -14.45
C PRO A 606 37.17 30.93 -13.80
N ASP A 607 35.90 31.19 -14.14
CA ASP A 607 35.09 32.27 -13.55
C ASP A 607 34.38 31.86 -12.25
N GLY A 608 34.69 30.67 -11.72
CA GLY A 608 34.10 30.10 -10.52
C GLY A 608 32.69 29.50 -10.70
N LYS A 609 32.10 29.56 -11.91
CA LYS A 609 30.80 28.95 -12.16
C LYS A 609 30.90 27.43 -12.18
N LEU A 610 29.93 26.78 -11.56
CA LEU A 610 29.76 25.33 -11.60
C LEU A 610 28.93 24.92 -12.81
N LYS A 611 29.41 23.92 -13.56
CA LYS A 611 28.67 23.33 -14.67
C LYS A 611 28.57 21.82 -14.53
N SER A 612 27.35 21.30 -14.57
CA SER A 612 27.09 19.86 -14.39
C SER A 612 27.83 19.02 -15.43
N LEU A 613 28.49 17.96 -14.95
CA LEU A 613 29.20 17.01 -15.81
C LEU A 613 28.24 15.92 -16.32
N ALA A 614 28.23 15.67 -17.64
CA ALA A 614 27.44 14.61 -18.25
C ALA A 614 28.22 13.29 -18.31
N ALA A 615 27.52 12.19 -18.54
CA ALA A 615 28.11 10.89 -18.86
C ALA A 615 27.39 10.25 -20.06
N VAL A 616 28.10 9.43 -20.84
CA VAL A 616 27.45 8.63 -21.89
C VAL A 616 26.45 7.65 -21.25
N LEU A 617 25.25 7.52 -21.82
CA LEU A 617 24.18 6.70 -21.23
C LEU A 617 24.57 5.21 -21.10
N GLY A 618 25.44 4.74 -21.98
CA GLY A 618 25.99 3.37 -21.97
C GLY A 618 27.31 3.22 -21.23
N LEU A 619 27.71 4.20 -20.40
CA LEU A 619 28.91 4.10 -19.57
C LEU A 619 28.75 2.86 -18.68
N PRO A 620 29.56 1.79 -18.86
CA PRO A 620 29.47 0.63 -18.00
C PRO A 620 29.61 1.07 -16.55
N PRO A 621 28.89 0.51 -15.57
CA PRO A 621 29.04 0.94 -14.19
C PRO A 621 30.47 0.64 -13.73
N GLY A 622 31.29 1.68 -13.60
CA GLY A 622 32.65 1.55 -13.07
C GLY A 622 32.57 1.23 -11.60
N ARG A 623 32.87 0.00 -11.23
CA ARG A 623 32.82 -0.50 -9.86
C ARG A 623 34.23 -0.67 -9.32
N TYR A 624 34.58 0.16 -8.35
CA TYR A 624 35.90 0.16 -7.73
C TYR A 624 35.74 -0.14 -6.25
N ALA A 625 36.33 -1.26 -5.83
CA ALA A 625 36.23 -1.74 -4.46
C ALA A 625 36.83 -0.72 -3.49
N SER A 626 36.11 -0.47 -2.40
CA SER A 626 36.50 0.43 -1.33
C SER A 626 36.94 -0.38 -0.09
N ARG A 627 37.82 0.20 0.74
CA ARG A 627 38.31 -0.39 2.00
C ARG A 627 37.18 -0.58 3.02
N ALA A 628 36.08 0.18 2.88
CA ALA A 628 34.88 0.09 3.70
C ALA A 628 33.84 -0.95 3.22
N GLY A 629 34.17 -1.84 2.28
CA GLY A 629 33.25 -2.88 1.77
C GLY A 629 32.13 -2.35 0.87
N ARG A 630 32.21 -1.09 0.45
CA ARG A 630 31.33 -0.45 -0.56
C ARG A 630 32.08 -0.37 -1.89
N GLU A 631 31.42 0.10 -2.94
CA GLU A 631 32.06 0.33 -4.23
C GLU A 631 31.78 1.74 -4.73
N LEU A 632 32.79 2.39 -5.29
CA LEU A 632 32.53 3.56 -6.10
C LEU A 632 31.90 3.12 -7.41
N CYS A 633 30.68 3.57 -7.66
CA CYS A 633 29.96 3.43 -8.92
C CYS A 633 29.95 4.79 -9.63
N ALA A 634 30.52 4.84 -10.83
CA ALA A 634 30.41 5.98 -11.74
C ALA A 634 29.52 5.60 -12.93
N SER A 635 28.38 6.27 -13.09
CA SER A 635 27.42 5.97 -14.16
C SER A 635 26.60 7.20 -14.57
N ALA A 636 25.86 7.08 -15.66
CA ALA A 636 24.88 8.09 -16.05
C ALA A 636 23.54 7.87 -15.32
N ASN A 637 22.89 8.94 -14.84
CA ASN A 637 21.51 8.88 -14.39
C ASN A 637 20.50 8.93 -15.55
N ASP A 638 19.21 8.90 -15.22
CA ASP A 638 18.09 8.95 -16.19
C ASP A 638 17.99 10.28 -16.97
N GLN A 639 18.72 11.31 -16.56
CA GLN A 639 18.87 12.58 -17.28
C GLN A 639 20.20 12.68 -18.02
N GLY A 640 21.06 11.67 -17.97
CA GLY A 640 22.39 11.64 -18.60
C GLY A 640 23.45 12.47 -17.86
N GLN A 641 23.26 12.79 -16.59
CA GLN A 641 24.30 13.40 -15.76
C GLN A 641 25.17 12.33 -15.14
N LEU A 642 26.46 12.64 -14.94
CA LEU A 642 27.35 11.76 -14.19
C LEU A 642 26.91 11.72 -12.73
N VAL A 643 26.70 10.51 -12.21
CA VAL A 643 26.53 10.24 -10.80
C VAL A 643 27.70 9.40 -10.34
N VAL A 644 28.34 9.86 -9.26
CA VAL A 644 29.36 9.11 -8.54
C VAL A 644 28.77 8.75 -7.18
N GLU A 645 28.79 7.48 -6.81
CA GLU A 645 28.19 7.02 -5.56
C GLU A 645 28.98 5.88 -4.93
N LEU A 646 29.08 5.86 -3.59
CA LEU A 646 29.57 4.70 -2.86
C LEU A 646 28.38 3.78 -2.53
N THR A 647 28.31 2.60 -3.17
CA THR A 647 27.14 1.70 -3.12
C THR A 647 27.52 0.22 -3.18
N ARG A 648 26.64 -0.66 -2.68
CA ARG A 648 26.68 -2.13 -2.88
C ARG A 648 25.61 -2.63 -3.86
N GLN A 649 24.78 -1.73 -4.41
CA GLN A 649 23.61 -2.09 -5.23
C GLN A 649 23.99 -2.81 -6.52
N PRO A 650 23.27 -3.86 -6.94
CA PRO A 650 23.45 -4.50 -8.25
C PRO A 650 22.83 -3.67 -9.38
N ILE A 651 23.47 -3.68 -10.56
CA ILE A 651 22.99 -2.97 -11.76
C ILE A 651 22.82 -3.97 -12.91
N ALA A 652 21.59 -4.11 -13.40
CA ALA A 652 21.26 -4.85 -14.62
C ALA A 652 21.59 -4.01 -15.85
N ASP A 653 22.44 -4.55 -16.72
CA ASP A 653 22.91 -3.94 -17.96
C ASP A 653 22.39 -4.67 -19.21
N ARG A 654 21.66 -5.79 -19.03
CA ARG A 654 20.94 -6.48 -20.10
C ARG A 654 19.70 -7.18 -19.57
N ILE A 655 18.58 -6.95 -20.24
CA ILE A 655 17.31 -7.62 -19.97
C ILE A 655 16.67 -8.02 -21.29
N ALA A 656 16.25 -9.28 -21.40
CA ALA A 656 15.67 -9.80 -22.63
C ALA A 656 14.67 -10.92 -22.37
N TRP A 657 13.65 -10.98 -23.23
CA TRP A 657 12.72 -12.11 -23.29
C TRP A 657 13.28 -13.22 -24.19
N GLY A 658 13.22 -14.46 -23.71
CA GLY A 658 13.47 -15.67 -24.48
C GLY A 658 12.27 -16.06 -25.34
N ALA A 659 12.51 -16.89 -26.36
CA ALA A 659 11.45 -17.40 -27.24
C ALA A 659 10.44 -18.30 -26.52
N ASP A 660 10.85 -18.90 -25.39
CA ASP A 660 10.03 -19.72 -24.49
C ASP A 660 9.23 -18.90 -23.47
N GLY A 661 9.32 -17.56 -23.52
CA GLY A 661 8.65 -16.68 -22.57
C GLY A 661 9.39 -16.49 -21.23
N THR A 662 10.62 -16.98 -21.10
CA THR A 662 11.47 -16.69 -19.94
C THR A 662 12.07 -15.27 -20.01
N LEU A 663 12.28 -14.63 -18.86
CA LEU A 663 12.93 -13.33 -18.75
C LEU A 663 14.35 -13.51 -18.21
N THR A 664 15.35 -13.18 -19.03
CA THR A 664 16.76 -13.20 -18.62
C THR A 664 17.18 -11.83 -18.12
N LEU A 665 17.81 -11.80 -16.94
CA LEU A 665 18.38 -10.62 -16.32
C LEU A 665 19.87 -10.82 -16.10
N GLU A 666 20.68 -9.96 -16.70
CA GLU A 666 22.14 -9.95 -16.58
C GLU A 666 22.61 -8.59 -16.09
N GLY A 667 23.64 -8.58 -15.26
CA GLY A 667 24.16 -7.36 -14.68
C GLY A 667 25.50 -7.52 -13.98
N THR A 668 25.92 -6.44 -13.33
CA THR A 668 27.17 -6.33 -12.59
C THR A 668 26.92 -6.21 -11.08
N LEU A 669 27.80 -6.83 -10.30
CA LEU A 669 27.87 -6.68 -8.84
C LEU A 669 29.32 -6.79 -8.35
N ALA A 670 29.54 -6.33 -7.12
CA ALA A 670 30.82 -6.48 -6.42
C ALA A 670 31.12 -7.94 -6.12
N ASP A 671 32.19 -8.51 -6.69
CA ASP A 671 32.48 -9.92 -6.41
C ASP A 671 32.93 -10.15 -4.96
N ALA A 672 33.77 -9.25 -4.43
CA ALA A 672 34.31 -9.32 -3.07
C ALA A 672 33.29 -8.95 -1.98
N SER A 673 32.24 -8.21 -2.32
CA SER A 673 31.28 -7.66 -1.35
C SER A 673 29.94 -8.41 -1.33
N TRP A 674 29.83 -9.60 -1.92
CA TRP A 674 28.59 -10.39 -1.91
C TRP A 674 28.88 -11.88 -1.69
N GLY A 675 28.14 -12.53 -0.79
CA GLY A 675 28.07 -14.00 -0.67
C GLY A 675 27.20 -14.66 -1.75
N PRO A 676 26.90 -15.96 -1.62
CA PRO A 676 25.89 -16.63 -2.44
C PRO A 676 24.57 -15.87 -2.37
N ALA A 677 23.99 -15.54 -3.52
CA ALA A 677 22.83 -14.67 -3.61
C ALA A 677 21.73 -15.26 -4.49
N GLU A 678 20.53 -14.72 -4.36
CA GLU A 678 19.36 -15.07 -5.12
C GLU A 678 18.58 -13.82 -5.54
N LEU A 679 17.88 -13.91 -6.67
CA LEU A 679 17.00 -12.86 -7.16
C LEU A 679 15.63 -13.04 -6.52
N VAL A 680 15.13 -11.99 -5.88
CA VAL A 680 13.82 -11.95 -5.25
C VAL A 680 12.95 -10.96 -6.01
N LEU A 681 11.86 -11.43 -6.59
CA LEU A 681 10.80 -10.58 -7.10
C LEU A 681 9.74 -10.41 -6.01
N ARG A 682 9.53 -9.18 -5.52
CA ARG A 682 8.55 -8.89 -4.45
C ARG A 682 7.32 -8.16 -4.98
N HIS A 683 6.14 -8.65 -4.65
CA HIS A 683 4.87 -8.05 -5.03
C HIS A 683 4.56 -6.79 -4.21
N SER A 684 4.38 -5.67 -4.92
CA SER A 684 4.20 -4.31 -4.37
C SER A 684 3.03 -4.10 -3.40
N GLY A 685 2.03 -4.98 -3.40
CA GLY A 685 0.80 -4.80 -2.64
C GLY A 685 0.34 -6.02 -1.84
N ARG A 686 1.09 -7.13 -1.87
CA ARG A 686 0.73 -8.39 -1.19
C ARG A 686 1.85 -8.97 -0.34
N ASP A 687 3.05 -8.39 -0.42
CA ASP A 687 4.21 -8.87 0.34
C ASP A 687 4.49 -10.38 0.06
N GLU A 688 4.27 -10.77 -1.20
CA GLU A 688 4.60 -12.09 -1.76
C GLU A 688 5.95 -12.00 -2.47
N GLU A 689 6.75 -13.05 -2.42
CA GLU A 689 8.05 -13.13 -3.06
C GLU A 689 8.15 -14.35 -3.99
N LEU A 690 8.79 -14.17 -5.15
CA LEU A 690 9.30 -15.25 -5.99
C LEU A 690 10.82 -15.21 -5.97
N THR A 691 11.44 -16.27 -5.48
CA THR A 691 12.90 -16.43 -5.42
C THR A 691 13.40 -17.23 -6.62
N VAL A 692 14.45 -16.73 -7.26
CA VAL A 692 15.06 -17.33 -8.46
C VAL A 692 16.57 -17.48 -8.22
N PRO A 693 17.18 -18.64 -8.54
CA PRO A 693 18.61 -18.83 -8.39
C PRO A 693 19.40 -17.86 -9.27
N VAL A 694 20.58 -17.45 -8.79
CA VAL A 694 21.48 -16.54 -9.50
C VAL A 694 22.79 -17.23 -9.79
N GLU A 695 23.20 -17.25 -11.05
CA GLU A 695 24.52 -17.64 -11.50
C GLU A 695 25.47 -16.45 -11.38
N ARG A 696 26.65 -16.64 -10.78
CA ARG A 696 27.67 -15.60 -10.63
C ARG A 696 28.96 -15.98 -11.34
N THR A 697 29.49 -15.09 -12.16
CA THR A 697 30.79 -15.28 -12.86
C THR A 697 31.50 -13.93 -12.97
N ALA A 698 32.70 -13.78 -12.39
CA ALA A 698 33.61 -12.65 -12.58
C ALA A 698 32.95 -11.25 -12.50
N GLY A 699 32.26 -10.96 -11.39
CA GLY A 699 31.63 -9.67 -11.11
C GLY A 699 30.28 -9.49 -11.80
N ARG A 700 29.74 -10.55 -12.41
CA ARG A 700 28.44 -10.54 -13.07
C ARG A 700 27.47 -11.50 -12.42
N PHE A 701 26.19 -11.13 -12.48
CA PHE A 701 25.09 -12.03 -12.16
C PHE A 701 24.23 -12.30 -13.38
N ARG A 702 23.63 -13.48 -13.38
CA ARG A 702 22.62 -13.91 -14.34
C ARG A 702 21.47 -14.61 -13.61
N ALA A 703 20.25 -14.23 -13.92
CA ALA A 703 19.03 -14.85 -13.40
C ALA A 703 18.03 -15.07 -14.55
N VAL A 704 17.32 -16.21 -14.52
CA VAL A 704 16.29 -16.55 -15.51
C VAL A 704 14.97 -16.75 -14.79
N VAL A 705 14.02 -15.86 -15.04
CA VAL A 705 12.68 -15.89 -14.45
C VAL A 705 11.73 -16.53 -15.44
N ALA A 706 10.95 -17.53 -15.02
CA ALA A 706 9.84 -18.07 -15.78
C ALA A 706 8.51 -17.52 -15.21
N PRO A 707 7.93 -16.45 -15.78
CA PRO A 707 6.77 -15.80 -15.19
C PRO A 707 5.42 -16.47 -15.52
N GLY A 708 5.40 -17.42 -16.47
CA GLY A 708 4.20 -18.15 -16.91
C GLY A 708 3.64 -19.14 -15.88
N GLY A 709 2.58 -19.86 -16.25
CA GLY A 709 1.98 -20.91 -15.43
C GLY A 709 1.41 -20.47 -14.07
N GLY A 710 1.14 -19.17 -13.90
CA GLY A 710 0.68 -18.61 -12.63
C GLY A 710 1.79 -18.35 -11.60
N ALA A 711 3.08 -18.33 -12.00
CA ALA A 711 4.17 -18.02 -11.07
C ALA A 711 4.07 -16.59 -10.49
N LEU A 712 3.63 -15.62 -11.31
CA LEU A 712 3.44 -14.23 -10.89
C LEU A 712 1.95 -13.83 -10.96
N ARG A 713 1.39 -13.45 -9.81
CA ARG A 713 0.07 -12.82 -9.70
C ARG A 713 -0.01 -11.47 -10.41
N GLU A 714 -1.21 -11.07 -10.83
CA GLU A 714 -1.50 -9.76 -11.40
C GLU A 714 -1.01 -8.66 -10.45
N GLY A 715 -0.21 -7.74 -11.00
CA GLY A 715 0.35 -6.62 -10.29
C GLY A 715 1.83 -6.43 -10.54
N ARG A 716 2.48 -5.69 -9.65
CA ARG A 716 3.83 -5.16 -9.82
C ARG A 716 4.83 -5.88 -8.92
N TRP A 717 5.89 -6.40 -9.51
CA TRP A 717 6.94 -7.19 -8.87
C TRP A 717 8.31 -6.51 -8.99
N TYR A 718 8.84 -6.00 -7.87
CA TYR A 718 10.15 -5.34 -7.85
C TYR A 718 11.27 -6.34 -7.65
N ALA A 719 12.38 -6.16 -8.37
CA ALA A 719 13.52 -7.05 -8.27
C ALA A 719 14.51 -6.61 -7.18
N PHE A 720 14.98 -7.57 -6.38
CA PHE A 720 16.00 -7.43 -5.35
C PHE A 720 17.01 -8.57 -5.45
N LEU A 721 18.23 -8.35 -4.99
CA LEU A 721 19.24 -9.39 -4.80
C LEU A 721 19.44 -9.61 -3.29
N ARG A 722 19.29 -10.84 -2.81
CA ARG A 722 19.38 -11.20 -1.38
C ARG A 722 20.50 -12.20 -1.14
N GLU A 723 21.31 -11.99 -0.10
CA GLU A 723 22.35 -12.95 0.31
C GLU A 723 21.73 -14.10 1.12
N ARG A 724 22.23 -15.32 0.90
CA ARG A 724 21.71 -16.54 1.55
C ARG A 724 22.27 -16.79 2.95
N ASP A 725 23.42 -16.19 3.28
CA ASP A 725 24.11 -16.39 4.55
C ASP A 725 24.21 -15.06 5.30
N THR A 726 23.42 -14.90 6.36
CA THR A 726 23.30 -13.66 7.15
C THR A 726 24.39 -13.50 8.21
N THR A 727 25.37 -14.42 8.29
CA THR A 727 26.45 -14.37 9.30
C THR A 727 27.36 -13.14 9.19
N ARG A 728 27.33 -12.40 8.07
CA ARG A 728 28.08 -11.15 7.86
C ARG A 728 27.21 -9.87 7.87
N GLY A 729 25.89 -10.00 8.05
CA GLY A 729 24.92 -8.93 7.83
C GLY A 729 24.29 -8.36 9.10
N GLY A 730 24.08 -7.04 9.14
CA GLY A 730 23.21 -6.40 10.14
C GLY A 730 21.73 -6.74 9.92
N ALA A 731 20.86 -6.32 10.84
CA ALA A 731 19.42 -6.60 10.86
C ALA A 731 18.61 -6.20 9.59
N HIS A 732 19.25 -5.63 8.57
CA HIS A 732 18.65 -5.16 7.32
C HIS A 732 18.93 -6.06 6.09
N ASP A 733 19.76 -7.10 6.21
CA ASP A 733 20.11 -7.97 5.06
C ASP A 733 19.01 -8.97 4.65
N GLU A 734 17.98 -9.15 5.48
CA GLU A 734 16.87 -10.08 5.17
C GLU A 734 15.96 -9.61 4.02
N ASP A 735 15.91 -8.29 3.76
CA ASP A 735 14.98 -7.70 2.78
C ASP A 735 15.56 -7.62 1.36
N GLY A 736 16.85 -7.90 1.17
CA GLY A 736 17.53 -7.82 -0.12
C GLY A 736 17.75 -6.39 -0.65
N THR A 737 18.73 -6.24 -1.55
CA THR A 737 19.09 -4.95 -2.16
C THR A 737 18.41 -4.77 -3.52
N PRO A 738 17.70 -3.65 -3.79
CA PRO A 738 17.01 -3.44 -5.06
C PRO A 738 17.94 -3.51 -6.29
N VAL A 739 17.49 -4.14 -7.36
CA VAL A 739 18.20 -4.18 -8.65
C VAL A 739 17.90 -2.91 -9.45
N ARG A 740 18.96 -2.18 -9.82
CA ARG A 740 18.89 -0.97 -10.65
C ARG A 740 19.18 -1.27 -12.10
N LEU A 741 18.80 -0.36 -12.99
CA LEU A 741 18.97 -0.45 -14.43
C LEU A 741 20.07 0.49 -14.91
N LEU A 742 20.89 0.02 -15.84
CA LEU A 742 21.79 0.90 -16.58
C LEU A 742 20.98 1.89 -17.43
N ALA A 743 21.44 3.14 -17.53
CA ALA A 743 20.72 4.21 -18.23
C ALA A 743 20.50 3.91 -19.73
N SER A 744 21.43 3.22 -20.39
CA SER A 744 21.28 2.79 -21.79
C SER A 744 20.16 1.77 -21.98
N VAL A 745 20.03 0.79 -21.08
CA VAL A 745 18.95 -0.21 -21.09
C VAL A 745 17.61 0.47 -20.79
N SER A 746 17.64 1.48 -19.92
CA SER A 746 16.45 2.22 -19.49
C SER A 746 15.68 2.90 -20.63
N ALA A 747 16.35 3.18 -21.76
CA ALA A 747 15.74 3.78 -22.94
C ALA A 747 14.90 2.81 -23.79
N ALA A 748 15.07 1.50 -23.61
CA ALA A 748 14.34 0.47 -24.35
C ALA A 748 13.01 0.07 -23.68
N PHE A 749 12.71 0.56 -22.48
CA PHE A 749 11.48 0.24 -21.75
C PHE A 749 10.31 1.16 -22.12
N PRO A 750 9.06 0.66 -22.00
CA PRO A 750 8.67 -0.67 -21.51
C PRO A 750 8.92 -1.80 -22.52
N LEU A 751 9.22 -3.01 -22.03
CA LEU A 751 9.30 -4.24 -22.84
C LEU A 751 8.09 -5.13 -22.57
N HIS A 752 7.33 -5.46 -23.61
CA HIS A 752 6.12 -6.27 -23.50
C HIS A 752 6.35 -7.69 -24.02
N GLN A 753 5.77 -8.69 -23.34
CA GLN A 753 5.73 -10.08 -23.80
C GLN A 753 4.44 -10.75 -23.34
N THR A 754 3.83 -11.57 -24.19
CA THR A 754 2.67 -12.39 -23.82
C THR A 754 3.11 -13.82 -23.55
N VAL A 755 2.80 -14.35 -22.36
CA VAL A 755 3.08 -15.73 -21.95
C VAL A 755 1.79 -16.32 -21.39
N ASP A 756 1.38 -17.50 -21.85
CA ASP A 756 0.13 -18.19 -21.46
C ASP A 756 -1.13 -17.28 -21.50
N GLY A 757 -1.22 -16.43 -22.53
CA GLY A 757 -2.34 -15.50 -22.73
C GLY A 757 -2.33 -14.28 -21.79
N ARG A 758 -1.32 -14.12 -20.93
CA ARG A 758 -1.12 -12.96 -20.06
C ARG A 758 -0.04 -12.03 -20.60
N GLU A 759 -0.29 -10.73 -20.56
CA GLU A 759 0.68 -9.69 -20.92
C GLU A 759 1.59 -9.37 -19.73
N PHE A 760 2.89 -9.50 -19.90
CA PHE A 760 3.92 -9.09 -18.95
C PHE A 760 4.65 -7.86 -19.50
N THR A 761 4.93 -6.90 -18.62
CA THR A 761 5.65 -5.68 -18.96
C THR A 761 6.85 -5.52 -18.04
N VAL A 762 8.06 -5.49 -18.60
CA VAL A 762 9.26 -5.08 -17.87
C VAL A 762 9.37 -3.57 -17.98
N ASP A 763 9.48 -2.90 -16.84
CA ASP A 763 9.57 -1.44 -16.76
C ASP A 763 10.46 -1.02 -15.57
N ARG A 764 10.53 0.29 -15.33
CA ARG A 764 11.27 0.92 -14.26
C ARG A 764 10.43 1.90 -13.46
N ARG A 765 10.78 2.06 -12.19
CA ARG A 765 10.15 3.03 -11.29
C ARG A 765 11.19 3.67 -10.37
N PHE A 766 10.82 4.79 -9.74
CA PHE A 766 11.68 5.50 -8.80
C PHE A 766 13.07 5.86 -9.38
N GLY A 767 13.10 6.21 -10.67
CA GLY A 767 14.32 6.44 -11.45
C GLY A 767 14.67 5.21 -12.28
N ASP A 768 15.47 4.31 -11.70
CA ASP A 768 16.10 3.19 -12.39
C ASP A 768 15.85 1.84 -11.70
N ARG A 769 14.90 1.74 -10.78
CA ARG A 769 14.57 0.47 -10.15
C ARG A 769 13.79 -0.44 -11.10
N LEU A 770 14.25 -1.67 -11.26
CA LEU A 770 13.62 -2.67 -12.11
C LEU A 770 12.28 -3.15 -11.53
N LEU A 771 11.29 -3.28 -12.42
CA LEU A 771 9.95 -3.79 -12.14
C LEU A 771 9.52 -4.76 -13.26
N VAL A 772 8.82 -5.83 -12.87
CA VAL A 772 8.03 -6.67 -13.78
C VAL A 772 6.56 -6.52 -13.40
N GLU A 773 5.73 -6.06 -14.33
CA GLU A 773 4.28 -5.96 -14.18
C GLU A 773 3.62 -7.16 -14.87
N ALA A 774 2.96 -8.00 -14.09
CA ALA A 774 2.08 -9.04 -14.60
C ALA A 774 0.69 -8.44 -14.83
N GLY A 775 0.29 -8.33 -16.09
CA GLY A 775 -1.00 -7.78 -16.48
C GLY A 775 -2.17 -8.70 -16.16
N SER A 776 -3.38 -8.19 -16.33
CA SER A 776 -4.61 -8.95 -16.11
C SER A 776 -4.82 -10.01 -17.19
N VAL A 777 -5.33 -11.18 -16.78
CA VAL A 777 -5.73 -12.28 -17.66
C VAL A 777 -7.05 -12.02 -18.38
N LEU A 778 -7.86 -11.09 -17.86
CA LEU A 778 -9.10 -10.65 -18.50
C LEU A 778 -8.81 -9.95 -19.83
N ALA A 779 -9.71 -10.06 -20.81
CA ALA A 779 -9.59 -9.29 -22.03
C ALA A 779 -9.77 -7.79 -21.74
N ARG A 780 -9.19 -6.89 -22.55
CA ARG A 780 -9.37 -5.43 -22.37
C ARG A 780 -10.85 -5.02 -22.32
N ALA A 781 -11.73 -5.70 -23.07
CA ALA A 781 -13.18 -5.48 -23.07
C ALA A 781 -13.89 -5.88 -21.76
N GLU A 782 -13.18 -6.52 -20.83
CA GLU A 782 -13.70 -6.98 -19.54
C GLU A 782 -13.07 -6.20 -18.38
N ARG A 783 -11.90 -5.58 -18.60
CA ARG A 783 -11.16 -4.86 -17.57
C ARG A 783 -11.84 -3.56 -17.13
N GLY A 784 -11.69 -3.24 -15.85
CA GLY A 784 -12.08 -1.95 -15.25
C GLY A 784 -13.55 -1.82 -14.87
N ALA A 785 -13.83 -0.86 -13.97
CA ALA A 785 -15.14 -0.71 -13.33
C ALA A 785 -16.30 -0.50 -14.31
N TYR A 786 -16.11 0.28 -15.38
CA TYR A 786 -17.13 0.51 -16.40
C TYR A 786 -17.53 -0.78 -17.13
N ARG A 787 -16.55 -1.58 -17.58
CA ARG A 787 -16.82 -2.78 -18.37
C ARG A 787 -17.38 -3.90 -17.51
N GLN A 788 -16.86 -4.07 -16.30
CA GLN A 788 -17.47 -4.94 -15.28
C GLN A 788 -18.93 -4.53 -14.98
N HIS A 789 -19.21 -3.23 -14.88
CA HIS A 789 -20.59 -2.75 -14.74
C HIS A 789 -21.46 -3.08 -15.95
N ARG A 790 -20.93 -2.96 -17.18
CA ARG A 790 -21.65 -3.34 -18.42
C ARG A 790 -21.88 -4.85 -18.52
N LEU A 791 -20.90 -5.66 -18.15
CA LEU A 791 -21.06 -7.12 -18.09
C LEU A 791 -22.18 -7.47 -17.11
N ARG A 792 -22.18 -6.86 -15.93
CA ARG A 792 -23.21 -7.08 -14.90
C ARG A 792 -24.61 -6.59 -15.28
N THR A 793 -24.72 -5.42 -15.91
CA THR A 793 -26.03 -4.75 -16.14
C THR A 793 -26.61 -4.97 -17.54
N ALA A 794 -25.83 -5.46 -18.49
CA ALA A 794 -26.28 -5.74 -19.85
C ALA A 794 -26.01 -7.19 -20.29
N HIS A 795 -24.77 -7.68 -20.17
CA HIS A 795 -24.40 -9.03 -20.62
C HIS A 795 -25.05 -10.13 -19.77
N TYR A 796 -24.96 -10.04 -18.45
CA TYR A 796 -25.54 -11.02 -17.53
C TYR A 796 -27.06 -11.14 -17.67
N PRO A 797 -27.86 -10.05 -17.67
CA PRO A 797 -29.30 -10.14 -17.95
C PRO A 797 -29.62 -10.75 -19.32
N HIS A 798 -28.84 -10.43 -20.36
CA HIS A 798 -29.01 -11.04 -21.68
C HIS A 798 -28.75 -12.56 -21.65
N GLN A 799 -27.70 -13.01 -20.95
CA GLN A 799 -27.39 -14.43 -20.82
C GLN A 799 -28.42 -15.18 -19.95
N ARG A 800 -29.00 -14.53 -18.93
CA ARG A 800 -30.09 -15.11 -18.13
C ARG A 800 -31.34 -15.41 -18.96
N ALA A 801 -31.60 -14.64 -20.01
CA ALA A 801 -32.73 -14.86 -20.92
C ALA A 801 -32.55 -16.08 -21.84
N ARG A 802 -31.36 -16.70 -21.85
CA ARG A 802 -31.06 -17.90 -22.66
C ARG A 802 -31.31 -19.19 -21.85
N PRO A 803 -31.51 -20.34 -22.52
CA PRO A 803 -31.69 -21.62 -21.86
C PRO A 803 -30.55 -21.97 -20.90
N LEU A 804 -30.90 -22.67 -19.81
CA LEU A 804 -29.93 -23.29 -18.90
C LEU A 804 -29.03 -24.28 -19.67
N ARG A 805 -27.81 -24.43 -19.19
CA ARG A 805 -26.81 -25.41 -19.64
C ARG A 805 -26.75 -26.53 -18.61
N GLU A 806 -26.68 -27.78 -19.07
CA GLU A 806 -26.34 -28.93 -18.22
C GLU A 806 -24.86 -28.88 -17.85
N ALA A 807 -24.55 -27.98 -16.93
CA ALA A 807 -23.22 -27.68 -16.45
C ALA A 807 -23.26 -27.41 -14.95
N VAL A 808 -22.15 -27.74 -14.27
CA VAL A 808 -21.90 -27.42 -12.88
C VAL A 808 -20.77 -26.39 -12.80
N LEU A 809 -21.05 -25.25 -12.16
CA LEU A 809 -20.05 -24.24 -11.85
C LEU A 809 -19.55 -24.42 -10.42
N TYR A 810 -18.25 -24.66 -10.26
CA TYR A 810 -17.59 -24.82 -8.98
C TYR A 810 -16.76 -23.58 -8.66
N PHE A 811 -16.97 -22.99 -7.48
CA PHE A 811 -16.06 -21.98 -6.93
C PHE A 811 -14.90 -22.68 -6.22
N ASP A 812 -13.73 -22.04 -6.24
CA ASP A 812 -12.51 -22.62 -5.68
C ASP A 812 -12.65 -22.95 -4.18
N GLY A 813 -12.15 -24.10 -3.76
CA GLY A 813 -12.25 -24.61 -2.39
C GLY A 813 -12.21 -26.14 -2.29
N ASP A 814 -11.83 -26.64 -1.10
CA ASP A 814 -11.66 -28.08 -0.87
C ASP A 814 -12.99 -28.86 -0.96
N SER A 815 -14.08 -28.33 -0.38
CA SER A 815 -15.39 -28.99 -0.42
C SER A 815 -16.01 -29.02 -1.83
N PRO A 816 -16.05 -27.91 -2.59
CA PRO A 816 -16.43 -27.95 -4.00
C PRO A 816 -15.60 -28.94 -4.83
N ARG A 817 -14.31 -29.11 -4.53
CA ARG A 817 -13.43 -30.05 -5.23
C ARG A 817 -13.82 -31.50 -4.96
N ALA A 818 -14.10 -31.84 -3.71
CA ALA A 818 -14.56 -33.18 -3.35
C ALA A 818 -15.89 -33.52 -4.04
N VAL A 819 -16.83 -32.56 -4.12
CA VAL A 819 -18.09 -32.75 -4.86
C VAL A 819 -17.85 -32.95 -6.36
N HIS A 820 -16.93 -32.17 -6.96
CA HIS A 820 -16.53 -32.35 -8.36
C HIS A 820 -15.96 -33.75 -8.60
N GLU A 821 -14.99 -34.18 -7.79
CA GLU A 821 -14.34 -35.48 -7.92
C GLU A 821 -15.35 -36.63 -7.77
N GLU A 822 -16.30 -36.52 -6.85
CA GLU A 822 -17.37 -37.50 -6.68
C GLU A 822 -18.30 -37.58 -7.91
N LEU A 823 -18.67 -36.45 -8.52
CA LEU A 823 -19.49 -36.44 -9.74
C LEU A 823 -18.74 -37.03 -10.94
N VAL A 824 -17.45 -36.71 -11.09
CA VAL A 824 -16.60 -37.31 -12.12
C VAL A 824 -16.45 -38.81 -11.90
N ARG A 825 -16.25 -39.26 -10.66
CA ARG A 825 -16.16 -40.68 -10.30
C ARG A 825 -17.45 -41.46 -10.64
N ARG A 826 -18.61 -40.81 -10.53
CA ARG A 826 -19.91 -41.38 -10.92
C ARG A 826 -20.17 -41.38 -12.43
N GLY A 827 -19.32 -40.73 -13.23
CA GLY A 827 -19.53 -40.57 -14.67
C GLY A 827 -20.74 -39.69 -15.01
N ALA A 828 -20.97 -38.63 -14.23
CA ALA A 828 -22.06 -37.70 -14.50
C ALA A 828 -21.89 -37.02 -15.87
N ASP A 829 -22.89 -37.12 -16.75
CA ASP A 829 -22.89 -36.50 -18.08
C ASP A 829 -23.26 -35.01 -18.00
N VAL A 830 -22.36 -34.21 -17.41
CA VAL A 830 -22.49 -32.76 -17.24
C VAL A 830 -21.17 -32.07 -17.55
N GLU A 831 -21.24 -30.83 -18.03
CA GLU A 831 -20.04 -30.01 -18.20
C GLU A 831 -19.54 -29.50 -16.84
N HIS A 832 -18.25 -29.65 -16.55
CA HIS A 832 -17.63 -29.18 -15.31
C HIS A 832 -16.88 -27.88 -15.55
N LEU A 833 -17.34 -26.77 -14.95
CA LEU A 833 -16.70 -25.46 -15.03
C LEU A 833 -16.11 -25.07 -13.68
N TRP A 834 -14.85 -24.66 -13.64
CA TRP A 834 -14.15 -24.30 -12.40
C TRP A 834 -13.76 -22.84 -12.42
N VAL A 835 -14.19 -22.07 -11.42
CA VAL A 835 -13.82 -20.65 -11.31
C VAL A 835 -12.32 -20.54 -11.01
N THR A 836 -11.57 -19.87 -11.88
CA THR A 836 -10.15 -19.58 -11.70
C THR A 836 -9.94 -18.14 -11.30
N HIS A 837 -8.88 -17.90 -10.53
CA HIS A 837 -8.50 -16.57 -10.09
C HIS A 837 -7.05 -16.31 -10.50
N ASP A 838 -6.84 -15.37 -11.40
CA ASP A 838 -5.55 -14.84 -11.81
C ASP A 838 -4.57 -15.95 -12.28
N GLN A 839 -5.08 -17.00 -12.94
CA GLN A 839 -4.32 -18.23 -13.29
C GLN A 839 -3.63 -18.94 -12.11
N GLN A 840 -3.99 -18.62 -10.86
CA GLN A 840 -3.40 -19.20 -9.65
C GLN A 840 -4.09 -20.49 -9.23
N THR A 841 -5.35 -20.66 -9.64
CA THR A 841 -6.16 -21.82 -9.29
C THR A 841 -5.75 -23.02 -10.13
N ARG A 842 -5.36 -24.12 -9.46
CA ARG A 842 -5.13 -25.42 -10.12
C ARG A 842 -6.47 -26.06 -10.48
N VAL A 843 -6.85 -26.00 -11.75
CA VAL A 843 -8.09 -26.60 -12.25
C VAL A 843 -8.05 -28.13 -12.08
N PRO A 844 -9.06 -28.77 -11.45
CA PRO A 844 -9.15 -30.22 -11.37
C PRO A 844 -9.19 -30.88 -12.75
N LEU A 845 -8.63 -32.09 -12.87
CA LEU A 845 -8.74 -32.89 -14.09
C LEU A 845 -10.22 -33.13 -14.43
N GLY A 846 -10.59 -32.95 -15.70
CA GLY A 846 -11.98 -33.08 -16.17
C GLY A 846 -12.81 -31.79 -16.10
N ALA A 847 -12.32 -30.74 -15.44
CA ALA A 847 -12.97 -29.43 -15.45
C ALA A 847 -12.32 -28.44 -16.44
N LYS A 848 -13.11 -27.47 -16.91
CA LYS A 848 -12.63 -26.33 -17.69
C LYS A 848 -12.57 -25.08 -16.81
N GLY A 849 -11.41 -24.42 -16.77
CA GLY A 849 -11.23 -23.15 -16.06
C GLY A 849 -12.05 -22.02 -16.68
N VAL A 850 -12.69 -21.22 -15.83
CA VAL A 850 -13.43 -20.00 -16.19
C VAL A 850 -12.96 -18.87 -15.28
N GLU A 851 -12.32 -17.87 -15.86
CA GLU A 851 -11.69 -16.80 -15.12
C GLU A 851 -12.73 -15.89 -14.46
N GLU A 852 -12.63 -15.66 -13.15
CA GLU A 852 -13.54 -14.79 -12.41
C GLU A 852 -13.59 -13.39 -13.08
N HIS A 853 -14.78 -12.79 -13.16
CA HIS A 853 -15.02 -11.49 -13.81
C HIS A 853 -14.91 -11.47 -15.35
N SER A 854 -14.60 -12.59 -16.02
CA SER A 854 -14.72 -12.71 -17.48
C SER A 854 -16.18 -12.74 -17.96
N ALA A 855 -16.41 -12.46 -19.24
CA ALA A 855 -17.72 -12.61 -19.87
C ALA A 855 -18.25 -14.05 -19.78
N ASP A 856 -17.34 -15.04 -19.82
CA ASP A 856 -17.64 -16.46 -19.65
C ASP A 856 -18.09 -16.78 -18.23
N TRP A 857 -17.50 -16.14 -17.21
CA TRP A 857 -17.93 -16.30 -15.81
C TRP A 857 -19.34 -15.74 -15.58
N TYR A 858 -19.64 -14.56 -16.13
CA TYR A 858 -21.00 -14.00 -16.10
C TYR A 858 -22.00 -14.91 -16.83
N GLU A 859 -21.62 -15.51 -17.96
CA GLU A 859 -22.44 -16.51 -18.64
C GLU A 859 -22.65 -17.76 -17.77
N ALA A 860 -21.59 -18.29 -17.16
CA ALA A 860 -21.64 -19.48 -16.33
C ALA A 860 -22.59 -19.28 -15.13
N LEU A 861 -22.49 -18.14 -14.44
CA LEU A 861 -23.42 -17.76 -13.37
C LEU A 861 -24.88 -17.71 -13.87
N ALA A 862 -25.11 -17.13 -15.05
CA ALA A 862 -26.46 -16.98 -15.60
C ALA A 862 -27.07 -18.29 -16.12
N ARG A 863 -26.24 -19.25 -16.56
CA ARG A 863 -26.69 -20.40 -17.36
C ARG A 863 -26.41 -21.77 -16.77
N CYS A 864 -25.47 -21.95 -15.85
CA CYS A 864 -25.24 -23.26 -15.25
C CYS A 864 -26.46 -23.68 -14.44
N ARG A 865 -26.94 -24.89 -14.67
CA ARG A 865 -28.04 -25.47 -13.90
C ARG A 865 -27.67 -25.70 -12.44
N ARG A 866 -26.38 -25.93 -12.16
CA ARG A 866 -25.88 -26.28 -10.83
C ARG A 866 -24.69 -25.39 -10.47
N ILE A 867 -24.66 -24.90 -9.24
CA ILE A 867 -23.55 -24.09 -8.71
C ILE A 867 -23.16 -24.65 -7.34
N VAL A 868 -21.86 -24.88 -7.13
CA VAL A 868 -21.30 -25.34 -5.86
C VAL A 868 -20.29 -24.30 -5.37
N THR A 869 -20.50 -23.75 -4.18
CA THR A 869 -19.62 -22.72 -3.60
C THR A 869 -19.35 -23.00 -2.11
N ALA A 870 -18.25 -22.48 -1.59
CA ALA A 870 -17.90 -22.49 -0.16
C ALA A 870 -17.98 -21.10 0.50
N GLY A 871 -18.27 -20.06 -0.30
CA GLY A 871 -18.39 -18.67 0.15
C GLY A 871 -19.56 -17.95 -0.53
N HIS A 872 -19.76 -16.67 -0.21
CA HIS A 872 -20.83 -15.87 -0.78
C HIS A 872 -20.66 -15.69 -2.30
N LEU A 873 -21.77 -15.79 -3.04
CA LEU A 873 -21.83 -15.40 -4.44
C LEU A 873 -21.92 -13.87 -4.56
N PRO A 874 -21.66 -13.29 -5.75
CA PRO A 874 -21.76 -11.85 -5.95
C PRO A 874 -23.12 -11.26 -5.57
N ASP A 875 -23.14 -10.03 -5.04
CA ASP A 875 -24.35 -9.36 -4.53
C ASP A 875 -25.48 -9.18 -5.57
N PHE A 876 -25.11 -9.09 -6.84
CA PHE A 876 -26.01 -8.94 -7.98
C PHE A 876 -26.56 -10.26 -8.51
N PHE A 877 -25.99 -11.40 -8.08
CA PHE A 877 -26.46 -12.70 -8.53
C PHE A 877 -27.87 -12.94 -7.99
N GLU A 878 -28.73 -13.44 -8.87
CA GLU A 878 -30.11 -13.77 -8.57
C GLU A 878 -30.37 -15.13 -9.20
N ARG A 879 -30.50 -16.13 -8.33
CA ARG A 879 -30.86 -17.48 -8.72
C ARG A 879 -32.18 -17.46 -9.49
N ARG A 880 -32.23 -18.14 -10.64
CA ARG A 880 -33.46 -18.30 -11.44
C ARG A 880 -34.03 -19.70 -11.29
N ASP A 881 -35.30 -19.84 -11.60
CA ASP A 881 -35.98 -21.14 -11.61
C ASP A 881 -35.21 -22.15 -12.48
N GLY A 882 -35.05 -23.36 -11.94
CA GLY A 882 -34.27 -24.43 -12.54
C GLY A 882 -32.77 -24.39 -12.24
N GLN A 883 -32.24 -23.36 -11.56
CA GLN A 883 -30.88 -23.40 -10.99
C GLN A 883 -30.91 -23.93 -9.55
N THR A 884 -29.92 -24.77 -9.23
CA THR A 884 -29.65 -25.26 -7.88
C THR A 884 -28.31 -24.76 -7.38
N VAL A 885 -28.30 -24.07 -6.25
CA VAL A 885 -27.09 -23.52 -5.62
C VAL A 885 -26.84 -24.22 -4.28
N VAL A 886 -25.73 -24.96 -4.20
CA VAL A 886 -25.26 -25.60 -2.96
C VAL A 886 -24.14 -24.77 -2.34
N GLN A 887 -24.39 -24.29 -1.13
CA GLN A 887 -23.42 -23.63 -0.27
C GLN A 887 -22.80 -24.65 0.68
N THR A 888 -21.57 -25.05 0.42
CA THR A 888 -20.82 -26.02 1.25
C THR A 888 -20.25 -25.42 2.54
N TRP A 889 -20.21 -24.09 2.63
CA TRP A 889 -19.49 -23.35 3.68
C TRP A 889 -18.02 -23.80 3.79
N ASN A 890 -17.29 -23.34 4.81
CA ASN A 890 -15.84 -23.54 4.92
C ASN A 890 -15.37 -24.05 6.29
N GLY A 891 -16.25 -24.70 7.04
CA GLY A 891 -15.94 -25.44 8.27
C GLY A 891 -16.87 -25.09 9.44
N ALA A 892 -16.77 -25.87 10.52
CA ALA A 892 -17.56 -25.64 11.73
C ALA A 892 -17.15 -24.31 12.41
N PRO A 893 -18.12 -23.44 12.77
CA PRO A 893 -17.80 -22.14 13.34
C PRO A 893 -17.43 -22.27 14.83
N LEU A 894 -16.17 -21.97 15.17
CA LEU A 894 -15.74 -21.72 16.55
C LEU A 894 -16.12 -20.29 16.97
N LYS A 895 -15.74 -19.32 16.15
CA LYS A 895 -15.95 -17.88 16.36
C LYS A 895 -17.32 -17.43 15.88
N ARG A 896 -17.88 -16.40 16.52
CA ARG A 896 -19.09 -15.73 16.05
C ARG A 896 -18.87 -15.20 14.64
N ILE A 897 -19.88 -15.36 13.78
CA ILE A 897 -19.85 -14.94 12.38
C ILE A 897 -21.16 -14.27 12.00
N GLY A 898 -21.17 -13.56 10.87
CA GLY A 898 -22.37 -12.97 10.29
C GLY A 898 -23.13 -12.10 11.29
N THR A 899 -24.45 -12.24 11.34
CA THR A 899 -25.35 -11.41 12.18
C THR A 899 -25.05 -11.51 13.68
N ASP A 900 -24.35 -12.55 14.13
CA ASP A 900 -23.96 -12.70 15.53
C ASP A 900 -22.77 -11.80 15.95
N LEU A 901 -22.22 -11.01 15.01
CA LEU A 901 -21.17 -10.02 15.28
C LEU A 901 -21.71 -8.61 15.56
N THR A 902 -23.03 -8.39 15.51
CA THR A 902 -23.65 -7.05 15.52
C THR A 902 -23.30 -6.20 16.75
N ASP A 903 -22.93 -6.84 17.86
CA ASP A 903 -22.52 -6.24 19.14
C ASP A 903 -21.01 -6.01 19.27
N THR A 904 -20.21 -6.40 18.27
CA THR A 904 -18.74 -6.31 18.32
C THR A 904 -18.22 -5.00 17.74
N LEU A 905 -17.03 -4.57 18.18
CA LEU A 905 -16.40 -3.32 17.74
C LEU A 905 -16.10 -3.29 16.23
N TYR A 906 -15.90 -4.46 15.62
CA TYR A 906 -15.51 -4.63 14.22
C TYR A 906 -16.68 -5.04 13.30
N ALA A 907 -17.93 -4.91 13.78
CA ALA A 907 -19.12 -5.21 13.01
C ALA A 907 -19.25 -4.28 11.78
N ASP A 908 -19.12 -4.84 10.57
CA ASP A 908 -19.50 -4.13 9.35
C ASP A 908 -21.01 -4.26 9.12
N HIS A 909 -21.79 -3.36 9.73
CA HIS A 909 -23.25 -3.38 9.58
C HIS A 909 -23.69 -3.28 8.12
N GLY A 910 -22.89 -2.66 7.24
CA GLY A 910 -23.19 -2.61 5.81
C GLY A 910 -23.14 -4.00 5.16
N HIS A 911 -22.19 -4.85 5.55
CA HIS A 911 -22.14 -6.24 5.12
C HIS A 911 -23.24 -7.09 5.77
N LEU A 912 -23.48 -6.90 7.08
CA LEU A 912 -24.49 -7.66 7.82
C LEU A 912 -25.91 -7.45 7.26
N ASP A 913 -26.24 -6.22 6.87
CA ASP A 913 -27.52 -5.87 6.24
C ASP A 913 -27.75 -6.59 4.90
N LEU A 914 -26.69 -7.07 4.23
CA LEU A 914 -26.77 -7.82 2.97
C LEU A 914 -27.02 -9.32 3.16
N LEU A 915 -26.72 -9.88 4.33
CA LEU A 915 -26.78 -11.34 4.55
C LEU A 915 -28.14 -11.96 4.21
N PRO A 916 -29.30 -11.41 4.61
CA PRO A 916 -30.60 -11.97 4.25
C PRO A 916 -30.86 -12.00 2.74
N ARG A 917 -30.22 -11.12 1.97
CA ARG A 917 -30.30 -11.14 0.50
C ARG A 917 -29.34 -12.17 -0.10
N LEU A 918 -28.12 -12.26 0.43
CA LEU A 918 -27.11 -13.20 -0.05
C LEU A 918 -27.52 -14.65 0.22
N SER A 919 -28.09 -14.94 1.39
CA SER A 919 -28.53 -16.29 1.76
C SER A 919 -29.66 -16.82 0.88
N ARG A 920 -30.56 -15.95 0.41
CA ARG A 920 -31.62 -16.30 -0.57
C ARG A 920 -31.10 -16.77 -1.92
N GLN A 921 -29.82 -16.58 -2.21
CA GLN A 921 -29.19 -17.10 -3.43
C GLN A 921 -29.00 -18.62 -3.37
N TRP A 922 -29.11 -19.23 -2.19
CA TRP A 922 -28.81 -20.64 -1.96
C TRP A 922 -30.09 -21.49 -1.92
N ASP A 923 -30.03 -22.71 -2.47
CA ASP A 923 -31.06 -23.72 -2.28
C ASP A 923 -30.78 -24.59 -1.06
N VAL A 924 -29.50 -24.87 -0.80
CA VAL A 924 -29.06 -25.75 0.26
C VAL A 924 -27.80 -25.19 0.92
N LEU A 925 -27.79 -25.19 2.25
CA LEU A 925 -26.61 -24.95 3.07
C LEU A 925 -26.12 -26.27 3.67
N VAL A 926 -24.87 -26.65 3.43
CA VAL A 926 -24.28 -27.86 4.01
C VAL A 926 -23.78 -27.57 5.42
N SER A 927 -24.15 -28.42 6.37
CA SER A 927 -23.68 -28.36 7.75
C SER A 927 -22.61 -29.44 8.01
N PRO A 928 -21.46 -29.09 8.61
CA PRO A 928 -20.38 -30.03 8.90
C PRO A 928 -20.68 -30.97 10.08
N ASN A 929 -21.53 -30.54 11.03
CA ASN A 929 -21.93 -31.33 12.20
C ASN A 929 -23.22 -30.75 12.80
N ARG A 930 -23.89 -31.50 13.68
CA ARG A 930 -25.15 -31.07 14.30
C ARG A 930 -25.01 -29.84 15.20
N PHE A 931 -23.83 -29.64 15.80
CA PHE A 931 -23.51 -28.44 16.56
C PHE A 931 -23.58 -27.16 15.71
N SER A 932 -23.09 -27.23 14.47
CA SER A 932 -22.99 -26.07 13.59
C SER A 932 -24.33 -25.66 12.98
N THR A 933 -25.25 -26.61 12.76
CA THR A 933 -26.55 -26.41 12.11
C THR A 933 -27.32 -25.18 12.62
N PRO A 934 -27.62 -25.04 13.93
CA PRO A 934 -28.39 -23.90 14.43
C PRO A 934 -27.63 -22.56 14.32
N HIS A 935 -26.30 -22.59 14.47
CA HIS A 935 -25.46 -21.39 14.40
C HIS A 935 -25.35 -20.85 12.97
N LEU A 936 -25.09 -21.74 12.00
CA LEU A 936 -24.94 -21.36 10.59
C LEU A 936 -26.23 -20.76 10.02
N GLY A 937 -27.39 -21.38 10.28
CA GLY A 937 -28.68 -20.86 9.81
C GLY A 937 -28.96 -19.45 10.34
N ARG A 938 -28.80 -19.23 11.65
CA ARG A 938 -29.01 -17.92 12.29
C ARG A 938 -28.00 -16.87 11.80
N ALA A 939 -26.71 -17.19 11.90
CA ALA A 939 -25.63 -16.25 11.66
C ALA A 939 -25.56 -15.78 10.19
N LEU A 940 -25.89 -16.67 9.24
CA LEU A 940 -25.92 -16.36 7.81
C LEU A 940 -27.29 -15.87 7.35
N ALA A 941 -28.26 -15.69 8.26
CA ALA A 941 -29.64 -15.32 7.97
C ALA A 941 -30.27 -16.22 6.88
N TYR A 942 -30.09 -17.54 7.01
CA TYR A 942 -30.60 -18.54 6.07
C TYR A 942 -31.73 -19.35 6.70
N ASP A 943 -32.88 -19.37 6.04
CA ASP A 943 -34.12 -20.02 6.47
C ASP A 943 -34.53 -21.21 5.58
N GLY A 944 -33.67 -21.61 4.63
CA GLY A 944 -33.90 -22.72 3.70
C GLY A 944 -33.41 -24.08 4.19
N GLU A 945 -33.18 -25.00 3.26
CA GLU A 945 -32.75 -26.38 3.55
C GLU A 945 -31.30 -26.42 4.05
N VAL A 946 -31.10 -26.89 5.28
CA VAL A 946 -29.76 -27.22 5.80
C VAL A 946 -29.52 -28.72 5.67
N LEU A 947 -28.54 -29.11 4.87
CA LEU A 947 -28.15 -30.50 4.65
C LEU A 947 -27.04 -30.89 5.63
N GLU A 948 -27.40 -31.69 6.63
CA GLU A 948 -26.46 -32.33 7.55
C GLU A 948 -25.70 -33.47 6.86
N ALA A 949 -24.75 -33.12 5.97
CA ALA A 949 -23.98 -34.10 5.20
C ALA A 949 -22.57 -34.36 5.75
N GLY A 950 -22.07 -33.59 6.71
CA GLY A 950 -20.63 -33.54 6.98
C GLY A 950 -19.89 -32.63 5.99
N SER A 951 -18.57 -32.56 6.11
CA SER A 951 -17.72 -31.72 5.26
C SER A 951 -17.16 -32.55 4.09
N PRO A 952 -17.54 -32.28 2.82
CA PRO A 952 -17.02 -33.01 1.66
C PRO A 952 -15.48 -33.06 1.60
N ARG A 953 -14.79 -32.01 2.05
CA ARG A 953 -13.32 -31.97 2.11
C ARG A 953 -12.70 -33.02 3.05
N ASN A 954 -13.44 -33.50 4.05
CA ASN A 954 -12.96 -34.46 5.04
C ASN A 954 -13.03 -35.91 4.54
N ASP A 955 -13.74 -36.18 3.44
CA ASP A 955 -13.89 -37.55 2.90
C ASP A 955 -12.55 -38.25 2.65
N MET A 956 -11.53 -37.48 2.24
CA MET A 956 -10.18 -37.98 1.98
C MET A 956 -9.47 -38.51 3.24
N LEU A 957 -9.86 -38.08 4.45
CA LEU A 957 -9.32 -38.61 5.70
C LEU A 957 -9.78 -40.07 5.97
N PHE A 958 -10.85 -40.50 5.29
CA PHE A 958 -11.45 -41.82 5.40
C PHE A 958 -11.16 -42.72 4.18
N ALA A 959 -10.47 -42.20 3.16
CA ALA A 959 -10.19 -42.95 1.94
C ALA A 959 -9.28 -44.16 2.18
N ASP A 960 -9.55 -45.27 1.49
CA ASP A 960 -8.78 -46.52 1.62
C ASP A 960 -7.30 -46.36 1.19
N ASP A 961 -7.02 -45.42 0.29
CA ASP A 961 -5.69 -45.14 -0.25
C ASP A 961 -5.01 -43.91 0.39
N ARG A 962 -5.53 -43.43 1.54
CA ARG A 962 -5.01 -42.26 2.24
C ARG A 962 -3.52 -42.37 2.55
N ASP A 963 -3.02 -43.55 2.92
CA ASP A 963 -1.60 -43.74 3.25
C ASP A 963 -0.70 -43.52 2.02
N LYS A 964 -1.14 -43.95 0.83
CA LYS A 964 -0.43 -43.68 -0.44
C LYS A 964 -0.42 -42.18 -0.77
N THR A 965 -1.53 -41.50 -0.49
CA THR A 965 -1.62 -40.03 -0.66
C THR A 965 -0.69 -39.31 0.33
N ALA A 966 -0.63 -39.75 1.59
CA ALA A 966 0.27 -39.20 2.60
C ALA A 966 1.74 -39.37 2.19
N GLU A 967 2.14 -40.54 1.71
CA GLU A 967 3.49 -40.80 1.21
C GLU A 967 3.85 -39.92 0.00
N ARG A 968 2.91 -39.74 -0.93
CA ARG A 968 3.07 -38.82 -2.07
C ARG A 968 3.32 -37.39 -1.59
N VAL A 969 2.46 -36.87 -0.71
CA VAL A 969 2.56 -35.48 -0.24
C VAL A 969 3.85 -35.25 0.55
N ARG A 970 4.28 -36.21 1.39
CA ARG A 970 5.58 -36.14 2.10
C ARG A 970 6.75 -36.05 1.12
N ARG A 971 6.71 -36.84 0.04
CA ARG A 971 7.73 -36.83 -1.01
C ARG A 971 7.73 -35.53 -1.81
N ASP A 972 6.55 -35.06 -2.21
CA ASP A 972 6.39 -33.82 -3.00
C ASP A 972 6.85 -32.59 -2.22
N LEU A 973 6.63 -32.57 -0.90
CA LEU A 973 7.17 -31.54 -0.03
C LEU A 973 8.67 -31.75 0.24
N GLY A 974 9.24 -32.93 0.03
CA GLY A 974 10.65 -33.25 0.31
C GLY A 974 10.94 -33.45 1.80
N ILE A 975 9.99 -34.02 2.56
CA ILE A 975 10.16 -34.29 3.99
C ILE A 975 10.98 -35.58 4.17
N GLY A 976 12.08 -35.51 4.91
CA GLY A 976 12.96 -36.66 5.17
C GLY A 976 12.27 -37.75 6.02
N PRO A 977 12.68 -39.02 5.88
CA PRO A 977 12.14 -40.10 6.70
C PRO A 977 12.46 -39.87 8.19
N GLY A 978 11.52 -40.24 9.07
CA GLY A 978 11.70 -40.16 10.52
C GLY A 978 11.44 -38.79 11.18
N LYS A 979 11.23 -37.73 10.40
CA LYS A 979 10.84 -36.41 10.94
C LYS A 979 9.38 -36.38 11.40
N ARG A 980 9.11 -35.84 12.58
CA ARG A 980 7.75 -35.50 13.05
C ARG A 980 7.26 -34.22 12.36
N ILE A 981 6.03 -34.23 11.86
CA ILE A 981 5.45 -33.13 11.09
C ILE A 981 4.50 -32.32 11.98
N VAL A 982 4.87 -31.07 12.25
CA VAL A 982 4.05 -30.09 12.95
C VAL A 982 3.36 -29.22 11.92
N LEU A 983 2.03 -29.22 11.88
CA LEU A 983 1.27 -28.26 11.07
C LEU A 983 0.87 -27.07 11.94
N TYR A 984 1.42 -25.90 11.67
CA TYR A 984 1.05 -24.64 12.32
C TYR A 984 0.09 -23.85 11.43
N ALA A 985 -1.17 -23.66 11.87
CA ALA A 985 -2.22 -23.04 11.07
C ALA A 985 -3.00 -21.96 11.83
N PRO A 986 -2.39 -20.79 12.10
CA PRO A 986 -3.02 -19.72 12.86
C PRO A 986 -4.13 -18.99 12.07
N THR A 987 -5.10 -18.47 12.80
CA THR A 987 -6.22 -17.67 12.28
C THR A 987 -5.74 -16.25 11.96
N TYR A 988 -6.39 -15.59 11.00
CA TYR A 988 -6.15 -14.17 10.76
C TYR A 988 -6.76 -13.30 11.87
N ARG A 989 -6.26 -12.06 11.98
CA ARG A 989 -6.71 -11.09 12.97
C ARG A 989 -7.34 -9.90 12.25
N ASP A 990 -8.60 -9.58 12.57
CA ASP A 990 -9.32 -8.45 11.97
C ASP A 990 -8.58 -7.11 12.14
N HIS A 991 -7.87 -7.06 13.25
CA HIS A 991 -7.06 -5.98 13.78
C HIS A 991 -5.82 -5.71 12.88
N LEU A 992 -5.33 -6.74 12.17
CA LEU A 992 -4.25 -6.69 11.17
C LEU A 992 -4.71 -6.40 9.73
N ALA A 993 -5.91 -5.82 9.53
CA ALA A 993 -6.41 -5.51 8.19
C ALA A 993 -5.51 -4.50 7.46
N CYS A 994 -4.91 -4.94 6.34
CA CYS A 994 -3.98 -4.13 5.53
C CYS A 994 -4.61 -3.63 4.22
N SER A 995 -5.66 -4.32 3.74
CA SER A 995 -6.51 -3.90 2.62
C SER A 995 -7.89 -4.57 2.72
N PRO A 996 -8.94 -4.10 2.00
CA PRO A 996 -10.26 -4.71 2.08
C PRO A 996 -10.21 -6.22 1.83
N GLY A 997 -10.64 -7.00 2.84
CA GLY A 997 -10.64 -8.47 2.79
C GLY A 997 -9.26 -9.14 2.92
N ARG A 998 -8.20 -8.41 3.30
CA ARG A 998 -6.88 -9.01 3.58
C ARG A 998 -6.27 -8.50 4.88
N PHE A 999 -5.58 -9.42 5.56
CA PHE A 999 -4.96 -9.23 6.85
C PHE A 999 -3.46 -9.54 6.76
N ARG A 1000 -2.63 -8.85 7.53
CA ARG A 1000 -1.19 -9.12 7.56
C ARG A 1000 -0.90 -10.38 8.38
N TYR A 1001 0.12 -11.14 7.97
CA TYR A 1001 0.69 -12.20 8.79
C TYR A 1001 1.66 -11.59 9.79
N GLU A 1002 1.40 -11.80 11.06
CA GLU A 1002 2.32 -11.45 12.14
C GLU A 1002 2.65 -12.75 12.90
N PRO A 1003 3.90 -13.21 12.85
CA PRO A 1003 4.28 -14.48 13.46
C PRO A 1003 4.24 -14.35 14.97
N ALA A 1004 3.24 -14.96 15.60
CA ALA A 1004 3.18 -15.06 17.06
C ALA A 1004 4.16 -16.11 17.60
N LEU A 1005 4.46 -17.15 16.80
CA LEU A 1005 5.42 -18.20 17.14
C LEU A 1005 6.82 -17.77 16.69
N ASP A 1006 7.79 -17.72 17.61
CA ASP A 1006 9.20 -17.48 17.26
C ASP A 1006 9.79 -18.73 16.60
N LEU A 1007 9.88 -18.66 15.27
CA LEU A 1007 10.36 -19.75 14.42
C LEU A 1007 11.84 -20.06 14.62
N ARG A 1008 12.66 -19.07 15.04
CA ARG A 1008 14.08 -19.29 15.31
C ARG A 1008 14.24 -20.06 16.62
N ALA A 1009 13.55 -19.61 17.67
CA ALA A 1009 13.54 -20.32 18.96
C ALA A 1009 13.02 -21.76 18.81
N ALA A 1010 11.95 -21.97 18.03
CA ALA A 1010 11.43 -23.31 17.76
C ALA A 1010 12.43 -24.19 16.99
N ARG A 1011 13.13 -23.64 15.99
CA ARG A 1011 14.15 -24.36 15.21
C ARG A 1011 15.29 -24.82 16.09
N ASP A 1012 15.79 -23.95 16.95
CA ASP A 1012 16.99 -24.22 17.77
C ASP A 1012 16.76 -25.39 18.75
N VAL A 1013 15.50 -25.72 19.04
CA VAL A 1013 15.12 -26.83 19.93
C VAL A 1013 14.60 -28.06 19.16
N LEU A 1014 13.85 -27.86 18.07
CA LEU A 1014 13.11 -28.94 17.39
C LEU A 1014 13.71 -29.34 16.02
N GLY A 1015 14.68 -28.59 15.50
CA GLY A 1015 15.18 -28.70 14.12
C GLY A 1015 15.70 -30.08 13.71
N ASP A 1016 16.23 -30.85 14.66
CA ASP A 1016 16.84 -32.16 14.42
C ASP A 1016 15.84 -33.30 14.25
N ASP A 1017 14.63 -33.19 14.82
CA ASP A 1017 13.62 -34.26 14.81
C ASP A 1017 12.30 -33.88 14.16
N HIS A 1018 12.03 -32.58 13.99
CA HIS A 1018 10.75 -32.07 13.50
C HIS A 1018 10.88 -31.32 12.17
N VAL A 1019 9.75 -31.17 11.48
CA VAL A 1019 9.54 -30.22 10.39
C VAL A 1019 8.26 -29.45 10.69
N LEU A 1020 8.32 -28.13 10.59
CA LEU A 1020 7.22 -27.20 10.82
C LEU A 1020 6.64 -26.72 9.48
N LEU A 1021 5.43 -27.19 9.16
CA LEU A 1021 4.65 -26.73 8.03
C LEU A 1021 3.77 -25.57 8.48
N VAL A 1022 3.95 -24.38 7.91
CA VAL A 1022 3.15 -23.21 8.26
C VAL A 1022 2.10 -22.96 7.17
N ARG A 1023 0.82 -23.00 7.54
CA ARG A 1023 -0.31 -22.68 6.66
C ARG A 1023 -1.00 -21.41 7.15
N LYS A 1024 -0.67 -20.29 6.52
CA LYS A 1024 -1.35 -19.01 6.74
C LYS A 1024 -2.79 -19.11 6.25
N HIS A 1025 -3.70 -18.38 6.88
CA HIS A 1025 -5.08 -18.26 6.41
C HIS A 1025 -5.12 -17.64 5.00
N PRO A 1026 -6.06 -18.01 4.10
CA PRO A 1026 -6.11 -17.47 2.73
C PRO A 1026 -6.31 -15.94 2.63
N LEU A 1027 -6.91 -15.34 3.66
CA LEU A 1027 -7.07 -13.89 3.79
C LEU A 1027 -5.81 -13.20 4.33
N THR A 1028 -4.82 -13.98 4.79
CA THR A 1028 -3.59 -13.46 5.34
C THR A 1028 -2.52 -13.32 4.25
N ALA A 1029 -1.92 -12.15 4.16
CA ALA A 1029 -0.81 -11.81 3.27
C ALA A 1029 0.43 -11.47 4.10
N GLY A 1030 1.63 -11.71 3.57
CA GLY A 1030 2.88 -11.43 4.28
C GLY A 1030 3.88 -12.57 4.22
N ARG A 1031 5.15 -12.21 4.39
CA ARG A 1031 6.31 -13.12 4.43
C ARG A 1031 6.27 -14.05 5.65
N LEU A 1032 6.71 -15.28 5.45
CA LEU A 1032 7.09 -16.18 6.55
C LEU A 1032 8.61 -16.08 6.76
N PRO A 1033 9.09 -15.52 7.89
CA PRO A 1033 10.52 -15.41 8.15
C PRO A 1033 11.17 -16.81 8.22
N GLY A 1034 12.32 -16.99 7.57
CA GLY A 1034 13.09 -18.24 7.66
C GLY A 1034 12.50 -19.45 6.92
N ALA A 1035 11.56 -19.24 5.98
CA ALA A 1035 10.96 -20.30 5.15
C ALA A 1035 11.97 -21.07 4.26
N ASP A 1036 13.20 -20.56 4.13
CA ASP A 1036 14.28 -21.17 3.35
C ASP A 1036 15.06 -22.24 4.16
N ALA A 1037 14.79 -22.37 5.46
CA ALA A 1037 15.43 -23.37 6.32
C ALA A 1037 14.75 -24.76 6.17
N PRO A 1038 15.50 -25.88 6.18
CA PRO A 1038 14.92 -27.23 6.09
C PRO A 1038 13.81 -27.53 7.12
N PHE A 1039 13.85 -26.84 8.26
CA PHE A 1039 12.91 -26.97 9.37
C PHE A 1039 11.54 -26.32 9.11
N VAL A 1040 11.47 -25.11 8.52
CA VAL A 1040 10.21 -24.36 8.34
C VAL A 1040 9.82 -24.34 6.86
N ARG A 1041 8.57 -24.67 6.55
CA ARG A 1041 8.05 -24.66 5.17
C ARG A 1041 6.73 -23.92 5.07
N ASP A 1042 6.66 -22.93 4.18
CA ASP A 1042 5.38 -22.27 3.86
C ASP A 1042 4.55 -23.18 2.94
N VAL A 1043 3.44 -23.69 3.47
CA VAL A 1043 2.48 -24.55 2.74
C VAL A 1043 1.15 -23.83 2.51
N SER A 1044 1.13 -22.49 2.58
CA SER A 1044 -0.09 -21.69 2.42
C SER A 1044 -0.67 -21.77 1.00
N SER A 1045 0.17 -21.98 -0.01
CA SER A 1045 -0.24 -22.17 -1.41
C SER A 1045 -0.61 -23.62 -1.75
N HIS A 1046 -0.49 -24.56 -0.79
CA HIS A 1046 -0.83 -25.96 -1.03
C HIS A 1046 -2.33 -26.10 -1.36
N PRO A 1047 -2.69 -26.78 -2.47
CA PRO A 1047 -4.03 -26.71 -3.05
C PRO A 1047 -5.10 -27.43 -2.23
N ARG A 1048 -4.73 -28.43 -1.41
CA ARG A 1048 -5.67 -29.19 -0.57
C ARG A 1048 -5.25 -29.13 0.88
N THR A 1049 -6.13 -28.63 1.75
CA THR A 1049 -5.84 -28.56 3.20
C THR A 1049 -5.86 -29.95 3.82
N ALA A 1050 -6.81 -30.79 3.43
CA ALA A 1050 -6.95 -32.14 3.97
C ALA A 1050 -5.71 -33.04 3.70
N GLU A 1051 -4.93 -32.78 2.63
CA GLU A 1051 -3.66 -33.50 2.37
C GLU A 1051 -2.61 -33.15 3.43
N LEU A 1052 -2.59 -31.90 3.90
CA LEU A 1052 -1.71 -31.45 4.97
C LEU A 1052 -2.16 -32.00 6.33
N LEU A 1053 -3.47 -32.03 6.59
CA LEU A 1053 -4.01 -32.66 7.81
C LEU A 1053 -3.64 -34.15 7.88
N LEU A 1054 -3.66 -34.84 6.74
CA LEU A 1054 -3.35 -36.26 6.65
C LEU A 1054 -1.89 -36.60 6.99
N ILE A 1055 -0.93 -35.72 6.65
CA ILE A 1055 0.49 -35.95 6.93
C ILE A 1055 0.97 -35.39 8.28
N ALA A 1056 0.20 -34.51 8.91
CA ALA A 1056 0.62 -33.85 10.15
C ALA A 1056 0.48 -34.77 11.36
N ASP A 1057 1.55 -34.92 12.14
CA ASP A 1057 1.56 -35.71 13.38
C ASP A 1057 0.92 -34.95 14.54
N VAL A 1058 0.95 -33.61 14.49
CA VAL A 1058 0.32 -32.70 15.45
C VAL A 1058 -0.12 -31.41 14.75
N LEU A 1059 -1.29 -30.90 15.12
CA LEU A 1059 -1.78 -29.58 14.70
C LEU A 1059 -1.49 -28.57 15.81
N VAL A 1060 -0.77 -27.51 15.48
CA VAL A 1060 -0.66 -26.29 16.31
C VAL A 1060 -1.53 -25.23 15.68
N THR A 1061 -2.51 -24.71 16.41
CA THR A 1061 -3.47 -23.72 15.91
C THR A 1061 -3.88 -22.76 17.02
N ASP A 1062 -4.83 -21.88 16.76
CA ASP A 1062 -5.41 -20.96 17.74
C ASP A 1062 -6.95 -21.10 17.73
N TYR A 1063 -7.66 -20.18 17.08
CA TYR A 1063 -9.11 -20.11 16.98
C TYR A 1063 -9.60 -20.52 15.58
N SER A 1064 -8.90 -21.48 14.97
CA SER A 1064 -9.17 -21.97 13.61
C SER A 1064 -10.22 -23.08 13.61
N SER A 1065 -11.10 -23.07 12.62
CA SER A 1065 -12.06 -24.16 12.40
C SER A 1065 -11.39 -25.48 11.99
N LEU A 1066 -10.11 -25.45 11.59
CA LEU A 1066 -9.35 -26.65 11.23
C LEU A 1066 -9.25 -27.67 12.37
N MET A 1067 -9.41 -27.26 13.63
CA MET A 1067 -9.42 -28.20 14.76
C MET A 1067 -10.55 -29.23 14.65
N PHE A 1068 -11.71 -28.84 14.09
CA PHE A 1068 -12.83 -29.75 13.89
C PHE A 1068 -12.54 -30.78 12.80
N ASP A 1069 -11.88 -30.37 11.71
CA ASP A 1069 -11.49 -31.30 10.64
C ASP A 1069 -10.35 -32.23 11.10
N PHE A 1070 -9.35 -31.68 11.79
CA PHE A 1070 -8.20 -32.45 12.25
C PHE A 1070 -8.57 -33.46 13.34
N ALA A 1071 -9.63 -33.20 14.12
CA ALA A 1071 -10.13 -34.11 15.14
C ALA A 1071 -10.38 -35.53 14.59
N HIS A 1072 -10.79 -35.67 13.33
CA HIS A 1072 -11.01 -36.96 12.65
C HIS A 1072 -9.76 -37.84 12.56
N THR A 1073 -8.56 -37.24 12.52
CA THR A 1073 -7.29 -37.97 12.43
C THR A 1073 -6.95 -38.77 13.69
N GLY A 1074 -7.47 -38.36 14.85
CA GLY A 1074 -7.13 -38.95 16.15
C GLY A 1074 -5.78 -38.52 16.70
N ARG A 1075 -5.14 -37.49 16.12
CA ARG A 1075 -3.80 -37.00 16.47
C ARG A 1075 -3.86 -35.77 17.38
N PRO A 1076 -2.84 -35.51 18.21
CA PRO A 1076 -2.86 -34.42 19.19
C PRO A 1076 -2.96 -33.02 18.57
N MET A 1077 -3.57 -32.10 19.32
CA MET A 1077 -3.74 -30.69 18.97
C MET A 1077 -3.19 -29.80 20.10
N LEU A 1078 -2.49 -28.73 19.73
CA LEU A 1078 -1.99 -27.70 20.66
C LEU A 1078 -2.54 -26.32 20.25
N PHE A 1079 -2.94 -25.50 21.21
CA PHE A 1079 -3.57 -24.21 20.94
C PHE A 1079 -2.69 -23.04 21.40
N HIS A 1080 -2.01 -22.37 20.47
CA HIS A 1080 -1.22 -21.18 20.73
C HIS A 1080 -2.12 -19.93 20.84
N ALA A 1081 -2.71 -19.73 22.01
CA ALA A 1081 -3.76 -18.76 22.31
C ALA A 1081 -3.22 -17.51 23.04
N TYR A 1082 -2.18 -16.89 22.49
CA TYR A 1082 -1.46 -15.75 23.09
C TYR A 1082 -2.33 -14.49 23.29
N ASP A 1083 -3.41 -14.32 22.52
CA ASP A 1083 -4.30 -13.16 22.54
C ASP A 1083 -5.76 -13.50 22.93
N LEU A 1084 -5.96 -14.57 23.72
CA LEU A 1084 -7.28 -15.16 23.99
C LEU A 1084 -8.31 -14.17 24.53
N GLU A 1085 -7.97 -13.45 25.61
CA GLU A 1085 -8.89 -12.50 26.25
C GLU A 1085 -9.31 -11.39 25.26
N HIS A 1086 -8.34 -10.83 24.53
CA HIS A 1086 -8.61 -9.82 23.53
C HIS A 1086 -9.49 -10.35 22.39
N TYR A 1087 -9.20 -11.54 21.88
CA TYR A 1087 -9.94 -12.15 20.77
C TYR A 1087 -11.39 -12.47 21.15
N ARG A 1088 -11.59 -13.03 22.36
CA ARG A 1088 -12.90 -13.39 22.91
C ARG A 1088 -13.75 -12.16 23.21
N ASP A 1089 -13.18 -11.17 23.89
CA ASP A 1089 -13.97 -10.09 24.50
C ASP A 1089 -14.07 -8.84 23.61
N THR A 1090 -13.12 -8.65 22.69
CA THR A 1090 -13.05 -7.43 21.86
C THR A 1090 -13.24 -7.70 20.37
N VAL A 1091 -12.67 -8.80 19.85
CA VAL A 1091 -12.59 -9.02 18.39
C VAL A 1091 -13.83 -9.72 17.84
N ARG A 1092 -14.14 -10.94 18.30
CA ARG A 1092 -15.28 -11.74 17.78
C ARG A 1092 -16.09 -12.50 18.82
N GLY A 1093 -15.46 -13.08 19.83
CA GLY A 1093 -16.12 -14.06 20.72
C GLY A 1093 -16.38 -15.43 20.06
N PHE A 1094 -16.82 -16.39 20.87
CA PHE A 1094 -16.96 -17.81 20.49
C PHE A 1094 -18.38 -18.37 20.69
N TYR A 1095 -18.74 -19.41 19.94
CA TYR A 1095 -19.98 -20.17 20.13
C TYR A 1095 -19.86 -21.26 21.20
N LEU A 1096 -18.64 -21.69 21.48
CA LEU A 1096 -18.33 -22.67 22.51
C LEU A 1096 -17.39 -22.05 23.55
N ASP A 1097 -17.48 -22.53 24.78
CA ASP A 1097 -16.55 -22.17 25.84
C ASP A 1097 -15.20 -22.84 25.58
N PHE A 1098 -14.33 -22.11 24.87
CA PHE A 1098 -13.08 -22.64 24.35
C PHE A 1098 -12.10 -23.04 25.46
N GLU A 1099 -12.14 -22.36 26.60
CA GLU A 1099 -11.25 -22.65 27.74
C GLU A 1099 -11.52 -24.01 28.37
N THR A 1100 -12.80 -24.42 28.42
CA THR A 1100 -13.19 -25.68 29.07
C THR A 1100 -13.38 -26.83 28.10
N ARG A 1101 -13.56 -26.55 26.80
CA ARG A 1101 -13.90 -27.56 25.78
C ARG A 1101 -12.79 -27.83 24.76
N ALA A 1102 -11.65 -27.15 24.82
CA ALA A 1102 -10.55 -27.40 23.89
C ALA A 1102 -10.03 -28.86 23.98
N PRO A 1103 -9.78 -29.55 22.86
CA PRO A 1103 -9.29 -30.94 22.84
C PRO A 1103 -7.79 -31.08 23.16
N GLY A 1104 -7.15 -30.03 23.68
CA GLY A 1104 -5.72 -29.93 23.92
C GLY A 1104 -5.39 -28.69 24.76
N PRO A 1105 -4.11 -28.51 25.15
CA PRO A 1105 -3.72 -27.41 26.03
C PRO A 1105 -3.77 -26.04 25.33
N LEU A 1106 -4.14 -25.02 26.09
CA LEU A 1106 -4.05 -23.61 25.71
C LEU A 1106 -2.70 -23.05 26.18
N LEU A 1107 -1.90 -22.58 25.24
CA LEU A 1107 -0.50 -22.16 25.44
C LEU A 1107 -0.38 -20.69 25.04
N ALA A 1108 0.19 -19.86 25.90
CA ALA A 1108 0.28 -18.40 25.72
C ALA A 1108 1.61 -17.94 25.10
N SER A 1109 2.64 -18.79 25.11
CA SER A 1109 3.99 -18.41 24.64
C SER A 1109 4.64 -19.44 23.73
N THR A 1110 5.64 -18.99 22.96
CA THR A 1110 6.46 -19.88 22.11
C THR A 1110 7.16 -20.96 22.94
N GLY A 1111 7.65 -20.64 24.14
CA GLY A 1111 8.32 -21.60 25.01
C GLY A 1111 7.42 -22.76 25.39
N GLU A 1112 6.18 -22.49 25.80
CA GLU A 1112 5.18 -23.50 26.13
C GLU A 1112 4.83 -24.40 24.95
N VAL A 1113 4.71 -23.83 23.73
CA VAL A 1113 4.48 -24.60 22.50
C VAL A 1113 5.64 -25.55 22.23
N VAL A 1114 6.88 -25.08 22.35
CA VAL A 1114 8.07 -25.89 22.10
C VAL A 1114 8.20 -27.01 23.14
N GLU A 1115 7.94 -26.75 24.41
CA GLU A 1115 7.95 -27.77 25.47
C GLU A 1115 6.88 -28.84 25.25
N ALA A 1116 5.65 -28.45 24.91
CA ALA A 1116 4.57 -29.38 24.61
C ALA A 1116 4.87 -30.27 23.39
N LEU A 1117 5.60 -29.74 22.40
CA LEU A 1117 6.04 -30.53 21.23
C LEU A 1117 7.15 -31.54 21.58
N ARG A 1118 8.01 -31.25 22.57
CA ARG A 1118 9.05 -32.19 23.02
C ARG A 1118 8.46 -33.40 23.74
N ASP A 1119 7.42 -33.18 24.55
CA ASP A 1119 6.76 -34.23 25.35
C ASP A 1119 5.31 -34.49 24.87
N LEU A 1120 5.16 -34.65 23.55
CA LEU A 1120 3.85 -34.78 22.91
C LEU A 1120 3.07 -36.00 23.42
N ASP A 1121 3.76 -37.10 23.77
CA ASP A 1121 3.13 -38.33 24.23
C ASP A 1121 2.47 -38.15 25.60
N ALA A 1122 3.13 -37.46 26.54
CA ALA A 1122 2.55 -37.14 27.85
C ALA A 1122 1.36 -36.16 27.72
N ILE A 1123 1.47 -35.15 26.86
CA ILE A 1123 0.38 -34.21 26.59
C ILE A 1123 -0.83 -34.96 25.98
N THR A 1124 -0.59 -35.86 25.03
CA THR A 1124 -1.65 -36.66 24.40
C THR A 1124 -2.37 -37.51 25.43
N ALA A 1125 -1.64 -38.18 26.33
CA ALA A 1125 -2.24 -38.97 27.39
C ALA A 1125 -3.08 -38.12 28.35
N ARG A 1126 -2.58 -36.93 28.74
CA ARG A 1126 -3.28 -36.01 29.66
C ARG A 1126 -4.58 -35.46 29.08
N HIS A 1127 -4.68 -35.30 27.76
CA HIS A 1127 -5.84 -34.70 27.08
C HIS A 1127 -6.73 -35.72 26.34
N ALA A 1128 -6.47 -37.02 26.49
CA ALA A 1128 -7.20 -38.07 25.75
C ALA A 1128 -8.72 -38.04 25.99
N GLU A 1129 -9.17 -37.83 27.23
CA GLU A 1129 -10.61 -37.74 27.56
C GLU A 1129 -11.25 -36.49 26.93
N ALA A 1130 -10.59 -35.33 27.02
CA ALA A 1130 -11.06 -34.09 26.41
C ALA A 1130 -11.16 -34.21 24.89
N TYR A 1131 -10.18 -34.85 24.26
CA TYR A 1131 -10.15 -35.11 22.83
C TYR A 1131 -11.28 -36.06 22.40
N ALA A 1132 -11.52 -37.14 23.14
CA ALA A 1132 -12.62 -38.07 22.88
C ALA A 1132 -13.99 -37.38 23.01
N ALA A 1133 -14.20 -36.61 24.07
CA ALA A 1133 -15.43 -35.83 24.28
C ALA A 1133 -15.65 -34.80 23.17
N PHE A 1134 -14.59 -34.15 22.69
CA PHE A 1134 -14.65 -33.21 21.57
C PHE A 1134 -15.09 -33.91 20.27
N ARG A 1135 -14.52 -35.08 19.96
CA ARG A 1135 -14.94 -35.87 18.78
C ARG A 1135 -16.39 -36.29 18.87
N GLU A 1136 -16.83 -36.80 20.01
CA GLU A 1136 -18.22 -37.20 20.21
C GLU A 1136 -19.19 -36.03 19.98
N ALA A 1137 -18.82 -34.83 20.45
CA ALA A 1137 -19.67 -33.64 20.34
C ALA A 1137 -19.69 -32.99 18.96
N TYR A 1138 -18.59 -33.06 18.19
CA TYR A 1138 -18.41 -32.20 17.00
C TYR A 1138 -18.04 -32.93 15.69
N CYS A 1139 -17.88 -34.25 15.71
CA CYS A 1139 -17.44 -35.05 14.55
C CYS A 1139 -18.45 -36.14 14.15
N ASP A 1140 -19.76 -35.88 14.30
CA ASP A 1140 -20.83 -36.89 14.23
C ASP A 1140 -21.29 -37.28 12.81
N LEU A 1141 -21.03 -36.45 11.79
CA LEU A 1141 -21.56 -36.64 10.43
C LEU A 1141 -20.54 -37.11 9.38
N ASP A 1142 -19.24 -36.91 9.61
CA ASP A 1142 -18.19 -37.23 8.64
C ASP A 1142 -17.83 -38.73 8.68
N ASP A 1143 -18.16 -39.44 7.60
CA ASP A 1143 -18.03 -40.90 7.44
C ASP A 1143 -17.34 -41.30 6.12
N GLY A 1144 -16.71 -40.36 5.42
CA GLY A 1144 -16.12 -40.56 4.10
C GLY A 1144 -17.09 -40.47 2.93
N ARG A 1145 -18.35 -40.06 3.16
CA ARG A 1145 -19.41 -39.99 2.13
C ARG A 1145 -20.15 -38.65 2.10
N ALA A 1146 -19.56 -37.58 2.63
CA ALA A 1146 -20.17 -36.26 2.64
C ALA A 1146 -20.35 -35.70 1.21
N ALA A 1147 -19.32 -35.83 0.35
CA ALA A 1147 -19.38 -35.43 -1.05
C ALA A 1147 -20.46 -36.21 -1.82
N ALA A 1148 -20.64 -37.49 -1.51
CA ALA A 1148 -21.67 -38.33 -2.10
C ALA A 1148 -23.08 -37.84 -1.77
N ARG A 1149 -23.36 -37.52 -0.49
CA ARG A 1149 -24.64 -36.94 -0.05
C ARG A 1149 -24.92 -35.60 -0.74
N VAL A 1150 -23.91 -34.74 -0.84
CA VAL A 1150 -24.03 -33.44 -1.50
C VAL A 1150 -24.26 -33.60 -3.01
N ALA A 1151 -23.53 -34.49 -3.68
CA ALA A 1151 -23.71 -34.77 -5.11
C ALA A 1151 -25.11 -35.31 -5.41
N GLU A 1152 -25.66 -36.19 -4.56
CA GLU A 1152 -27.03 -36.68 -4.70
C GLU A 1152 -28.05 -35.56 -4.57
N ARG A 1153 -27.89 -34.66 -3.60
CA ARG A 1153 -28.78 -33.52 -3.43
C ARG A 1153 -28.68 -32.53 -4.60
N LEU A 1154 -27.50 -32.36 -5.18
CA LEU A 1154 -27.26 -31.47 -6.33
C LEU A 1154 -27.89 -32.00 -7.63
N MET A 1155 -28.03 -33.32 -7.77
CA MET A 1155 -28.53 -33.97 -8.98
C MET A 1155 -30.04 -34.24 -8.96
N ARG A 1156 -30.69 -34.13 -7.80
CA ARG A 1156 -32.16 -34.06 -7.66
C ARG A 1156 -32.69 -32.76 -8.26
#